data_AF-A0A0S9C4Z0-F1
#
_entry.id   AF-A0A0S9C4Z0-F1
#
_cell.length_a   1.000
_cell.length_b   1.000
_cell.length_c   1.000
_cell.angle_alpha   90.00
_cell.angle_beta   90.00
_cell.angle_gamma   90.00
#
_symmetry.space_group_name_H-M   'P 1'
#
loop_
_entity.id
_entity.type
_entity.pdbx_description
1 polymer ?
#
loop_
_entity_poly.entity_id
_entity_poly.type
_entity_poly.pdbx_seq_one_letter_code
_entity_poly.pdbx_strand_id
1 'polypeptide(L)'
;MDAQSGFTGETLFSGLSLAEPPPAPAFARAEAPEAVLSTPFPARFMTEALAPEVDEAAAFYTELEDEDFVDALDRLINEAAAHQLADQRNWSSLPAEADTRASLEDWVEPIAAEAERAMDGFAERLVAADVYGLPAQEFEQLLEAASNESQYGLSGYEGFIGGIIRAGKKLARGAVGLVKKGIAAVGKVLPIGLLLNKLKGLVRPLLKRVISSAMNRLPASIRPFARQLAAKLGVAEAEAEDPASAEGLAELFELEVASLLYAPEAEEELGESFFEPREYESADAVAALDTARAKFAARLAELPEGSSPEAEIEQFLPAVMAVQPLIKLGISIIGRQRVVNFVAGIIAGLTKGLIGAGPARMIATPVADLGLKVFGFETQAESERLLSGEAVASTVEGTVLKLMELPESVFEDQLQLAAAVQESFVESAAAYLPDKILHHDLPERETAGEGGVWLLMPRSARPRYRYRKYTRVFPVRISRQAARAILWSDGGTLEGHLLDRGVRRWPLEAEVDLFEAIPGTQFGHLTQDEGTDEAEAADATEFQLLTPDIAGMLLGEPALGRRAGPVPAIGRQRPKVGRRYFRIRAVALARGKAKLRLARRLLVLLEPSRRRLRVQLRISERQAQQMLAMLQPSSPSARRDLPSVLGALHAIYATTLPAVLVARMVRHGLVKDAAEAAAPVDRLMKAVAAGLSKFLTQRAAQLAAAVAEPPGGVTISITFSELTREKLGGELQVPEVSVHSGWKYSGQ
;
A
#
# COMPACT_ATOMS: atom_id res chain seq x y z
N MET A 1 -9.13 -71.97 30.39
CA MET A 1 -10.48 -71.43 30.14
C MET A 1 -10.44 -70.77 28.78
N ASP A 2 -11.37 -71.22 27.96
CA ASP A 2 -11.48 -71.01 26.52
C ASP A 2 -11.79 -69.58 26.09
N ALA A 3 -11.62 -69.40 24.77
CA ALA A 3 -12.45 -68.61 23.86
C ALA A 3 -11.95 -67.25 23.35
N GLN A 4 -11.84 -67.27 22.03
CA GLN A 4 -11.60 -66.23 21.02
C GLN A 4 -12.62 -65.08 21.01
N SER A 5 -12.18 -63.92 20.50
CA SER A 5 -12.81 -63.08 19.46
C SER A 5 -11.87 -61.88 19.22
N GLY A 6 -11.51 -61.42 18.02
CA GLY A 6 -12.13 -61.55 16.70
C GLY A 6 -12.71 -60.21 16.28
N PHE A 7 -11.93 -59.30 15.69
CA PHE A 7 -12.43 -58.30 14.74
C PHE A 7 -11.30 -57.83 13.81
N THR A 8 -11.46 -58.18 12.54
CA THR A 8 -10.68 -57.76 11.37
C THR A 8 -11.28 -56.47 10.81
N GLY A 9 -10.47 -55.42 10.68
CA GLY A 9 -10.76 -54.26 9.86
C GLY A 9 -9.75 -54.21 8.71
N GLU A 10 -10.23 -54.52 7.51
CA GLU A 10 -9.46 -54.54 6.26
C GLU A 10 -8.93 -53.15 5.92
N THR A 11 -7.61 -53.02 5.84
CA THR A 11 -6.93 -51.88 5.23
C THR A 11 -6.91 -52.07 3.71
N LEU A 12 -7.94 -51.57 3.04
CA LEU A 12 -7.84 -51.18 1.62
C LEU A 12 -6.90 -49.96 1.53
N PHE A 13 -6.08 -49.87 0.47
CA PHE A 13 -4.99 -48.90 0.24
C PHE A 13 -3.58 -49.32 0.68
N SER A 14 -3.16 -50.54 0.37
CA SER A 14 -1.73 -50.86 0.18
C SER A 14 -1.53 -51.60 -1.14
N GLY A 15 -1.17 -50.87 -2.20
CA GLY A 15 -0.95 -51.49 -3.51
C GLY A 15 -0.93 -50.53 -4.69
N LEU A 16 -0.09 -49.50 -4.65
CA LEU A 16 0.33 -48.80 -5.88
C LEU A 16 1.85 -48.62 -5.83
N SER A 17 2.54 -49.62 -6.38
CA SER A 17 3.97 -49.56 -6.71
C SER A 17 4.15 -48.58 -7.86
N LEU A 18 4.99 -47.57 -7.66
CA LEU A 18 5.43 -46.60 -8.66
C LEU A 18 6.06 -47.33 -9.85
N ALA A 19 5.37 -47.33 -10.99
CA ALA A 19 5.95 -47.68 -12.27
C ALA A 19 6.70 -46.46 -12.82
N GLU A 20 7.92 -46.72 -13.27
CA GLU A 20 8.82 -45.78 -13.93
C GLU A 20 8.16 -45.19 -15.19
N PRO A 21 8.17 -43.86 -15.41
CA PRO A 21 7.50 -43.25 -16.55
C PRO A 21 8.23 -43.54 -17.87
N PRO A 22 7.51 -43.82 -18.97
CA PRO A 22 8.13 -43.99 -20.27
C PRO A 22 8.72 -42.66 -20.79
N PRO A 23 9.79 -42.70 -21.61
CA PRO A 23 10.36 -41.50 -22.20
C PRO A 23 9.36 -40.81 -23.13
N ALA A 24 9.19 -39.50 -22.94
CA ALA A 24 8.28 -38.66 -23.71
C ALA A 24 8.62 -38.65 -25.21
N PRO A 25 7.60 -38.63 -26.11
CA PRO A 25 7.83 -38.44 -27.53
C PRO A 25 8.28 -37.01 -27.82
N ALA A 26 9.32 -36.87 -28.63
CA ALA A 26 9.83 -35.59 -29.12
C ALA A 26 8.82 -34.94 -30.09
N PHE A 27 8.02 -34.00 -29.59
CA PHE A 27 7.22 -33.13 -30.45
C PHE A 27 8.07 -31.95 -30.94
N ALA A 28 8.29 -31.90 -32.25
CA ALA A 28 8.90 -30.78 -32.93
C ALA A 28 8.03 -29.52 -32.74
N ARG A 29 8.59 -28.51 -32.07
CA ARG A 29 8.01 -27.17 -31.95
C ARG A 29 8.10 -26.49 -33.32
N ALA A 30 6.96 -26.28 -33.97
CA ALA A 30 6.88 -25.37 -35.11
C ALA A 30 6.88 -23.93 -34.56
N GLU A 31 7.96 -23.19 -34.81
CA GLU A 31 8.05 -21.75 -34.56
C GLU A 31 7.09 -21.02 -35.51
N ALA A 32 6.11 -20.30 -34.93
CA ALA A 32 5.36 -19.28 -35.65
C ALA A 32 6.21 -18.00 -35.68
N PRO A 33 6.33 -17.30 -36.82
CA PRO A 33 7.18 -16.12 -36.92
C PRO A 33 6.55 -14.93 -36.19
N GLU A 34 7.22 -14.44 -35.15
CA GLU A 34 6.97 -13.09 -34.62
C GLU A 34 7.35 -12.07 -35.68
N ALA A 35 6.35 -11.34 -36.18
CA ALA A 35 6.57 -10.18 -37.04
C ALA A 35 7.18 -9.06 -36.21
N VAL A 36 8.50 -9.07 -36.08
CA VAL A 36 9.30 -7.94 -35.62
C VAL A 36 9.14 -6.83 -36.66
N LEU A 37 8.44 -5.75 -36.31
CA LEU A 37 8.51 -4.49 -37.05
C LEU A 37 9.93 -3.92 -36.87
N SER A 38 10.86 -4.42 -37.69
CA SER A 38 12.20 -3.88 -37.79
C SER A 38 12.12 -2.52 -38.47
N THR A 39 12.19 -1.46 -37.67
CA THR A 39 12.46 -0.10 -38.17
C THR A 39 13.80 -0.14 -38.94
N PRO A 40 13.90 0.49 -40.13
CA PRO A 40 15.12 0.51 -40.94
C PRO A 40 16.21 1.44 -40.37
N PHE A 41 15.94 2.12 -39.26
CA PHE A 41 16.94 2.92 -38.56
C PHE A 41 17.66 2.06 -37.51
N PRO A 42 19.00 1.91 -37.58
CA PRO A 42 19.74 1.21 -36.55
C PRO A 42 19.65 2.00 -35.24
N ALA A 43 19.07 1.40 -34.20
CA ALA A 43 19.01 1.98 -32.84
C ALA A 43 20.39 2.41 -32.28
N ARG A 44 21.48 1.92 -32.89
CA ARG A 44 22.87 2.22 -32.53
C ARG A 44 23.36 3.62 -32.91
N PHE A 45 22.74 4.30 -33.88
CA PHE A 45 23.18 5.65 -34.27
C PHE A 45 22.55 6.79 -33.46
N MET A 46 21.46 6.53 -32.72
CA MET A 46 20.93 7.50 -31.76
C MET A 46 21.63 7.42 -30.39
N THR A 47 22.15 6.25 -30.01
CA THR A 47 22.64 6.01 -28.64
C THR A 47 24.00 6.64 -28.34
N GLU A 48 24.88 6.85 -29.33
CA GLU A 48 26.26 7.28 -29.07
C GLU A 48 26.42 8.81 -28.90
N ALA A 49 25.51 9.62 -29.45
CA ALA A 49 25.50 11.08 -29.28
C ALA A 49 24.61 11.57 -28.13
N LEU A 50 23.63 10.75 -27.70
CA LEU A 50 22.69 11.05 -26.60
C LEU A 50 23.12 10.46 -25.24
N ALA A 51 24.14 9.58 -25.19
CA ALA A 51 24.57 8.88 -23.99
C ALA A 51 24.80 9.78 -22.74
N PRO A 52 25.53 10.92 -22.81
CA PRO A 52 25.77 11.73 -21.62
C PRO A 52 24.52 12.48 -21.14
N GLU A 53 23.61 12.89 -22.03
CA GLU A 53 22.36 13.56 -21.65
C GLU A 53 21.36 12.59 -21.03
N VAL A 54 21.34 11.33 -21.50
CA VAL A 54 20.52 10.25 -20.96
C VAL A 54 20.96 9.87 -19.53
N ASP A 55 22.26 9.76 -19.28
CA ASP A 55 22.78 9.49 -17.93
C ASP A 55 22.46 10.65 -16.97
N GLU A 56 22.50 11.90 -17.43
CA GLU A 56 22.13 13.08 -16.63
C GLU A 56 20.61 13.14 -16.34
N ALA A 57 19.77 12.77 -17.31
CA ALA A 57 18.32 12.68 -17.13
C ALA A 57 17.94 11.60 -16.12
N ALA A 58 18.54 10.40 -16.21
CA ALA A 58 18.30 9.30 -15.25
C ALA A 58 18.80 9.64 -13.84
N ALA A 59 19.95 10.32 -13.76
CA ALA A 59 20.48 10.84 -12.50
C ALA A 59 19.54 11.89 -11.87
N PHE A 60 19.02 12.82 -12.67
CA PHE A 60 18.05 13.82 -12.22
C PHE A 60 16.72 13.20 -11.80
N TYR A 61 16.20 12.22 -12.55
CA TYR A 61 14.99 11.49 -12.19
C TYR A 61 15.14 10.83 -10.81
N THR A 62 16.28 10.20 -10.55
CA THR A 62 16.54 9.61 -9.22
C THR A 62 16.64 10.70 -8.13
N GLU A 63 17.19 11.87 -8.45
CA GLU A 63 17.19 13.00 -7.51
C GLU A 63 15.79 13.49 -7.18
N LEU A 64 14.80 13.32 -8.09
CA LEU A 64 13.41 13.74 -7.88
C LEU A 64 12.67 12.89 -6.85
N GLU A 65 13.05 11.61 -6.68
CA GLU A 65 12.43 10.70 -5.72
C GLU A 65 12.29 11.34 -4.32
N ASP A 66 11.08 11.29 -3.77
CA ASP A 66 10.77 11.82 -2.44
C ASP A 66 9.74 10.97 -1.70
N GLU A 67 10.18 10.12 -0.75
CA GLU A 67 9.23 9.26 -0.03
C GLU A 67 8.27 10.05 0.87
N ASP A 68 8.66 11.25 1.33
CA ASP A 68 7.73 12.10 2.10
C ASP A 68 6.60 12.61 1.22
N PHE A 69 6.86 12.78 -0.09
CA PHE A 69 5.83 13.12 -1.07
C PHE A 69 4.94 11.92 -1.38
N VAL A 70 5.51 10.71 -1.50
CA VAL A 70 4.75 9.45 -1.60
C VAL A 70 3.79 9.30 -0.42
N ASP A 71 4.26 9.49 0.82
CA ASP A 71 3.42 9.40 2.02
C ASP A 71 2.32 10.47 2.03
N ALA A 72 2.61 11.68 1.52
CA ALA A 72 1.61 12.74 1.37
C ALA A 72 0.55 12.39 0.32
N LEU A 73 0.93 11.75 -0.79
CA LEU A 73 0.00 11.26 -1.80
C LEU A 73 -0.85 10.09 -1.28
N ASP A 74 -0.27 9.13 -0.56
CA ASP A 74 -1.04 8.04 0.08
C ASP A 74 -2.07 8.60 1.05
N ARG A 75 -1.68 9.58 1.86
CA ARG A 75 -2.62 10.28 2.73
C ARG A 75 -3.75 10.94 1.95
N LEU A 76 -3.44 11.65 0.86
CA LEU A 76 -4.46 12.34 0.06
C LEU A 76 -5.41 11.34 -0.64
N ILE A 77 -4.89 10.22 -1.16
CA ILE A 77 -5.71 9.12 -1.71
C ILE A 77 -6.67 8.57 -0.65
N ASN A 78 -6.17 8.34 0.57
CA ASN A 78 -6.99 7.81 1.65
C ASN A 78 -8.02 8.83 2.16
N GLU A 79 -7.67 10.12 2.25
CA GLU A 79 -8.62 11.18 2.61
C GLU A 79 -9.70 11.36 1.53
N ALA A 80 -9.33 11.30 0.24
CA ALA A 80 -10.27 11.32 -0.88
C ALA A 80 -11.22 10.11 -0.86
N ALA A 81 -10.69 8.90 -0.60
CA ALA A 81 -11.49 7.69 -0.49
C ALA A 81 -12.47 7.74 0.71
N ALA A 82 -12.02 8.28 1.84
CA ALA A 82 -12.87 8.52 3.00
C ALA A 82 -13.99 9.53 2.68
N HIS A 83 -13.65 10.64 2.01
CA HIS A 83 -14.62 11.67 1.59
C HIS A 83 -15.64 11.10 0.60
N GLN A 84 -15.19 10.34 -0.40
CA GLN A 84 -16.06 9.69 -1.38
C GLN A 84 -17.09 8.79 -0.68
N LEU A 85 -16.65 7.99 0.28
CA LEU A 85 -17.52 7.07 0.99
C LEU A 85 -18.48 7.81 1.93
N ALA A 86 -18.02 8.87 2.61
CA ALA A 86 -18.84 9.71 3.47
C ALA A 86 -19.94 10.42 2.67
N ASP A 87 -19.58 11.02 1.53
CA ASP A 87 -20.53 11.69 0.65
C ASP A 87 -21.62 10.72 0.19
N GLN A 88 -21.26 9.52 -0.27
CA GLN A 88 -22.21 8.48 -0.69
C GLN A 88 -23.27 8.09 0.36
N ARG A 89 -23.01 8.31 1.66
CA ARG A 89 -24.00 8.06 2.74
C ARG A 89 -25.11 9.09 2.79
N ASN A 90 -24.81 10.31 2.34
CA ASN A 90 -25.73 11.44 2.42
C ASN A 90 -26.78 11.42 1.30
N TRP A 91 -26.54 10.63 0.25
CA TRP A 91 -27.47 10.52 -0.87
C TRP A 91 -28.53 9.44 -0.63
N SER A 92 -29.79 9.79 -0.87
CA SER A 92 -30.92 8.85 -0.78
C SER A 92 -30.98 7.85 -1.94
N SER A 93 -30.27 8.14 -3.03
CA SER A 93 -30.09 7.28 -4.21
C SER A 93 -28.64 7.33 -4.65
N LEU A 94 -28.15 6.28 -5.31
CA LEU A 94 -26.78 6.24 -5.82
C LEU A 94 -26.49 7.50 -6.68
N PRO A 95 -25.55 8.37 -6.26
CA PRO A 95 -25.20 9.53 -7.06
C PRO A 95 -24.64 9.08 -8.39
N ALA A 96 -24.92 9.85 -9.44
CA ALA A 96 -24.23 9.63 -10.69
C ALA A 96 -22.74 9.78 -10.43
N GLU A 97 -21.95 9.03 -11.17
CA GLU A 97 -20.51 9.04 -10.98
C GLU A 97 -19.91 10.43 -11.24
N ALA A 98 -20.45 11.15 -12.22
CA ALA A 98 -20.09 12.54 -12.50
C ALA A 98 -20.30 13.43 -11.26
N ASP A 99 -21.38 13.22 -10.50
CA ASP A 99 -21.66 13.98 -9.28
C ASP A 99 -20.65 13.63 -8.17
N THR A 100 -20.32 12.35 -8.02
CA THR A 100 -19.30 11.90 -7.05
C THR A 100 -17.93 12.50 -7.38
N ARG A 101 -17.59 12.56 -8.66
CA ARG A 101 -16.35 13.16 -9.13
C ARG A 101 -16.33 14.67 -8.91
N ALA A 102 -17.41 15.37 -9.26
CA ALA A 102 -17.54 16.80 -9.04
C ALA A 102 -17.39 17.16 -7.55
N SER A 103 -18.03 16.39 -6.66
CA SER A 103 -17.89 16.53 -5.20
C SER A 103 -16.43 16.38 -4.72
N LEU A 104 -15.68 15.44 -5.27
CA LEU A 104 -14.25 15.29 -4.98
C LEU A 104 -13.40 16.41 -5.59
N GLU A 105 -13.73 16.89 -6.79
CA GLU A 105 -13.06 18.03 -7.42
C GLU A 105 -13.26 19.30 -6.59
N ASP A 106 -14.47 19.55 -6.10
CA ASP A 106 -14.79 20.65 -5.19
C ASP A 106 -14.02 20.55 -3.85
N TRP A 107 -13.88 19.33 -3.30
CA TRP A 107 -13.11 19.09 -2.08
C TRP A 107 -11.60 19.34 -2.27
N VAL A 108 -11.04 19.01 -3.43
CA VAL A 108 -9.62 19.18 -3.73
C VAL A 108 -9.27 20.60 -4.18
N GLU A 109 -10.22 21.37 -4.70
CA GLU A 109 -9.96 22.72 -5.24
C GLU A 109 -9.20 23.65 -4.28
N PRO A 110 -9.51 23.71 -2.96
CA PRO A 110 -8.73 24.51 -2.03
C PRO A 110 -7.25 24.09 -1.95
N ILE A 111 -6.97 22.78 -2.04
CA ILE A 111 -5.62 22.22 -2.03
C ILE A 111 -4.88 22.60 -3.31
N ALA A 112 -5.56 22.49 -4.46
CA ALA A 112 -5.02 22.91 -5.75
C ALA A 112 -4.65 24.39 -5.74
N ALA A 113 -5.59 25.25 -5.33
CA ALA A 113 -5.38 26.70 -5.28
C ALA A 113 -4.26 27.11 -4.32
N GLU A 114 -4.11 26.45 -3.16
CA GLU A 114 -3.03 26.71 -2.22
C GLU A 114 -1.68 26.25 -2.76
N ALA A 115 -1.61 25.08 -3.41
CA ALA A 115 -0.39 24.60 -4.05
C ALA A 115 0.04 25.50 -5.23
N GLU A 116 -0.91 25.95 -6.05
CA GLU A 116 -0.66 26.92 -7.13
C GLU A 116 -0.15 28.26 -6.59
N ARG A 117 -0.79 28.79 -5.53
CA ARG A 117 -0.37 30.03 -4.86
C ARG A 117 1.04 29.89 -4.26
N ALA A 118 1.35 28.75 -3.64
CA ALA A 118 2.68 28.48 -3.10
C ALA A 118 3.73 28.45 -4.22
N MET A 119 3.40 27.85 -5.37
CA MET A 119 4.27 27.83 -6.55
C MET A 119 4.45 29.21 -7.17
N ASP A 120 3.40 30.04 -7.23
CA ASP A 120 3.49 31.42 -7.71
C ASP A 120 4.39 32.26 -6.80
N GLY A 121 4.20 32.20 -5.49
CA GLY A 121 5.06 32.89 -4.52
C GLY A 121 6.52 32.42 -4.57
N PHE A 122 6.75 31.14 -4.85
CA PHE A 122 8.09 30.59 -5.07
C PHE A 122 8.71 31.10 -6.39
N ALA A 123 7.96 31.08 -7.48
CA ALA A 123 8.41 31.52 -8.80
C ALA A 123 8.70 33.03 -8.86
N GLU A 124 7.83 33.88 -8.29
CA GLU A 124 8.01 35.33 -8.24
C GLU A 124 9.34 35.72 -7.58
N ARG A 125 9.71 35.04 -6.48
CA ARG A 125 10.97 35.29 -5.77
C ARG A 125 12.19 34.89 -6.58
N LEU A 126 12.11 33.78 -7.31
CA LEU A 126 13.19 33.32 -8.18
C LEU A 126 13.34 34.22 -9.42
N VAL A 127 12.24 34.70 -9.99
CA VAL A 127 12.27 35.61 -11.14
C VAL A 127 12.79 37.00 -10.75
N ALA A 128 12.50 37.46 -9.53
CA ALA A 128 13.02 38.72 -9.02
C ALA A 128 14.55 38.70 -8.77
N ALA A 129 15.16 37.52 -8.65
CA ALA A 129 16.59 37.35 -8.44
C ALA A 129 17.32 37.04 -9.77
N ASP A 130 18.55 37.52 -9.93
CA ASP A 130 19.43 37.10 -11.04
C ASP A 130 20.01 35.70 -10.79
N VAL A 131 19.15 34.70 -10.89
CA VAL A 131 19.45 33.29 -10.53
C VAL A 131 20.65 32.71 -11.27
N TYR A 132 20.89 33.12 -12.51
CA TYR A 132 21.99 32.60 -13.32
C TYR A 132 23.34 33.24 -12.98
N GLY A 133 23.33 34.48 -12.49
CA GLY A 133 24.52 35.19 -12.02
C GLY A 133 24.97 34.81 -10.60
N LEU A 134 24.09 34.18 -9.81
CA LEU A 134 24.38 33.88 -8.41
C LEU A 134 25.40 32.72 -8.24
N PRO A 135 26.32 32.85 -7.25
CA PRO A 135 27.16 31.74 -6.85
C PRO A 135 26.28 30.62 -6.27
N ALA A 136 26.73 29.37 -6.43
CA ALA A 136 25.91 28.20 -6.09
C ALA A 136 25.38 28.23 -4.65
N GLN A 137 26.19 28.68 -3.69
CA GLN A 137 25.79 28.75 -2.28
C GLN A 137 24.71 29.80 -2.00
N GLU A 138 24.78 30.99 -2.63
CA GLU A 138 23.75 32.02 -2.48
C GLU A 138 22.45 31.60 -3.16
N PHE A 139 22.55 30.90 -4.29
CA PHE A 139 21.39 30.32 -4.95
C PHE A 139 20.68 29.27 -4.08
N GLU A 140 21.41 28.39 -3.40
CA GLU A 140 20.81 27.46 -2.43
C GLU A 140 20.13 28.19 -1.27
N GLN A 141 20.75 29.24 -0.72
CA GLN A 141 20.16 30.04 0.34
C GLN A 141 18.88 30.74 -0.12
N LEU A 142 18.87 31.24 -1.35
CA LEU A 142 17.70 31.84 -1.99
C LEU A 142 16.57 30.80 -2.17
N LEU A 143 16.88 29.58 -2.64
CA LEU A 143 15.90 28.50 -2.76
C LEU A 143 15.29 28.12 -1.40
N GLU A 144 16.12 28.02 -0.36
CA GLU A 144 15.65 27.72 1.00
C GLU A 144 14.77 28.84 1.55
N ALA A 145 15.21 30.09 1.43
CA ALA A 145 14.45 31.27 1.86
C ALA A 145 13.11 31.39 1.12
N ALA A 146 13.09 31.13 -0.19
CA ALA A 146 11.88 31.17 -0.99
C ALA A 146 10.84 30.11 -0.58
N SER A 147 11.28 28.98 0.00
CA SER A 147 10.39 27.89 0.41
C SER A 147 9.90 27.93 1.85
N ASN A 148 10.67 28.55 2.77
CA ASN A 148 10.39 28.51 4.21
C ASN A 148 9.34 29.54 4.66
N GLU A 149 9.05 30.55 3.84
CA GLU A 149 8.12 31.63 4.20
C GLU A 149 6.66 31.34 3.82
N SER A 150 6.41 30.22 3.14
CA SER A 150 5.08 29.73 2.80
C SER A 150 4.43 29.11 4.04
N GLN A 151 3.85 29.93 4.92
CA GLN A 151 2.87 29.43 5.89
C GLN A 151 1.64 28.97 5.10
N TYR A 152 1.50 27.65 4.95
CA TYR A 152 0.36 27.07 4.25
C TYR A 152 -0.91 27.31 5.06
N GLY A 153 -1.94 27.88 4.43
CA GLY A 153 -3.23 28.14 5.08
C GLY A 153 -4.01 26.87 5.42
N LEU A 154 -3.60 25.72 4.88
CA LEU A 154 -4.27 24.43 4.99
C LEU A 154 -3.49 23.45 5.87
N SER A 155 -3.97 23.25 7.10
CA SER A 155 -3.40 22.26 8.02
C SER A 155 -3.61 20.83 7.48
N GLY A 156 -2.58 20.00 7.52
CA GLY A 156 -2.65 18.58 7.14
C GLY A 156 -2.17 18.25 5.73
N TYR A 157 -2.08 19.25 4.83
CA TYR A 157 -1.62 19.08 3.44
C TYR A 157 -0.22 19.66 3.18
N GLU A 158 0.43 20.16 4.24
CA GLU A 158 1.78 20.75 4.21
C GLU A 158 2.83 19.81 3.58
N GLY A 159 2.70 18.50 3.81
CA GLY A 159 3.58 17.49 3.22
C GLY A 159 3.48 17.41 1.69
N PHE A 160 2.25 17.51 1.16
CA PHE A 160 1.98 17.48 -0.28
C PHE A 160 2.49 18.76 -0.95
N ILE A 161 2.11 19.92 -0.42
CA ILE A 161 2.56 21.21 -0.98
C ILE A 161 4.08 21.33 -0.86
N GLY A 162 4.65 20.94 0.28
CA GLY A 162 6.09 20.89 0.48
C GLY A 162 6.80 19.97 -0.52
N GLY A 163 6.18 18.85 -0.91
CA GLY A 163 6.71 17.97 -1.96
C GLY A 163 6.74 18.62 -3.33
N ILE A 164 5.68 19.34 -3.72
CA ILE A 164 5.65 20.12 -4.97
C ILE A 164 6.73 21.20 -4.96
N ILE A 165 6.87 21.95 -3.87
CA ILE A 165 7.91 22.98 -3.73
C ILE A 165 9.31 22.36 -3.80
N ARG A 166 9.53 21.18 -3.21
CA ARG A 166 10.80 20.44 -3.33
C ARG A 166 11.07 20.01 -4.77
N ALA A 167 10.07 19.53 -5.51
CA ALA A 167 10.20 19.25 -6.93
C ALA A 167 10.57 20.53 -7.71
N GLY A 168 9.95 21.67 -7.39
CA GLY A 168 10.28 22.98 -7.96
C GLY A 168 11.73 23.43 -7.67
N LYS A 169 12.23 23.22 -6.44
CA LYS A 169 13.63 23.46 -6.09
C LYS A 169 14.58 22.57 -6.92
N LYS A 170 14.27 21.27 -7.02
CA LYS A 170 15.08 20.31 -7.78
C LYS A 170 15.09 20.69 -9.27
N LEU A 171 13.94 21.06 -9.85
CA LEU A 171 13.83 21.54 -11.22
C LEU A 171 14.64 22.82 -11.47
N ALA A 172 14.52 23.83 -10.60
CA ALA A 172 15.29 25.06 -10.71
C ALA A 172 16.81 24.79 -10.61
N ARG A 173 17.23 23.90 -9.70
CA ARG A 173 18.63 23.48 -9.57
C ARG A 173 19.14 22.75 -10.81
N GLY A 174 18.33 21.85 -11.37
CA GLY A 174 18.62 21.15 -12.62
C GLY A 174 18.83 22.14 -13.78
N ALA A 175 17.88 23.07 -13.95
CA ALA A 175 17.96 24.10 -14.99
C ALA A 175 19.20 24.99 -14.87
N VAL A 176 19.50 25.50 -13.67
CA VAL A 176 20.73 26.28 -13.42
C VAL A 176 21.99 25.44 -13.67
N GLY A 177 21.96 24.16 -13.29
CA GLY A 177 23.03 23.21 -13.54
C GLY A 177 23.35 23.04 -15.03
N LEU A 178 22.33 22.87 -15.87
CA LEU A 178 22.51 22.75 -17.32
C LEU A 178 23.09 24.03 -17.95
N VAL A 179 22.61 25.20 -17.52
CA VAL A 179 23.15 26.49 -17.98
C VAL A 179 24.63 26.63 -17.60
N LYS A 180 24.99 26.34 -16.35
CA LYS A 180 26.37 26.46 -15.85
C LYS A 180 27.33 25.47 -16.53
N LYS A 181 26.84 24.30 -16.93
CA LYS A 181 27.62 23.30 -17.68
C LYS A 181 27.85 23.68 -19.15
N GLY A 182 27.30 24.79 -19.63
CA GLY A 182 27.49 25.22 -21.02
C GLY A 182 26.71 24.38 -22.04
N ILE A 183 25.74 23.58 -21.59
CA ILE A 183 24.82 22.81 -22.45
C ILE A 183 23.83 23.75 -23.19
N ALA A 184 23.93 25.07 -22.94
CA ALA A 184 23.23 26.15 -23.64
C ALA A 184 23.48 26.23 -25.18
N ALA A 185 24.23 25.29 -25.78
CA ALA A 185 24.56 25.28 -27.20
C ALA A 185 23.35 25.04 -28.14
N VAL A 186 22.17 24.72 -27.61
CA VAL A 186 20.91 24.77 -28.35
C VAL A 186 20.01 25.74 -27.60
N GLY A 187 19.58 26.84 -28.22
CA GLY A 187 18.82 27.96 -27.60
C GLY A 187 17.42 27.62 -27.09
N LYS A 188 17.27 26.54 -26.31
CA LYS A 188 16.03 25.95 -25.80
C LYS A 188 15.97 25.91 -24.27
N VAL A 189 16.92 26.53 -23.56
CA VAL A 189 16.83 26.63 -22.09
C VAL A 189 15.66 27.56 -21.75
N LEU A 190 14.55 26.95 -21.33
CA LEU A 190 13.37 27.66 -20.90
C LEU A 190 13.70 28.48 -19.64
N PRO A 191 13.24 29.74 -19.52
CA PRO A 191 13.39 30.51 -18.29
C PRO A 191 12.82 29.74 -17.10
N ILE A 192 13.48 29.80 -15.94
CA ILE A 192 13.02 29.12 -14.72
C ILE A 192 11.57 29.47 -14.38
N GLY A 193 11.16 30.73 -14.57
CA GLY A 193 9.77 31.14 -14.38
C GLY A 193 8.78 30.38 -15.29
N LEU A 194 9.16 30.09 -16.53
CA LEU A 194 8.34 29.29 -17.46
C LEU A 194 8.31 27.81 -17.02
N LEU A 195 9.44 27.24 -16.61
CA LEU A 195 9.50 25.86 -16.09
C LEU A 195 8.66 25.69 -14.82
N LEU A 196 8.71 26.66 -13.89
CA LEU A 196 7.91 26.64 -12.67
C LEU A 196 6.42 26.84 -12.97
N ASN A 197 6.07 27.65 -13.97
CA ASN A 197 4.69 27.74 -14.45
C ASN A 197 4.19 26.43 -15.07
N LYS A 198 5.04 25.71 -15.81
CA LYS A 198 4.70 24.37 -16.31
C LYS A 198 4.55 23.36 -15.17
N LEU A 199 5.44 23.38 -14.18
CA LEU A 199 5.33 22.56 -12.97
C LEU A 199 4.04 22.86 -12.19
N LYS A 200 3.67 24.13 -12.06
CA LYS A 200 2.38 24.56 -11.51
C LYS A 200 1.22 23.94 -12.28
N GLY A 201 1.30 23.91 -13.61
CA GLY A 201 0.33 23.25 -14.49
C GLY A 201 0.15 21.74 -14.23
N LEU A 202 1.13 21.07 -13.61
CA LEU A 202 1.05 19.64 -13.26
C LEU A 202 0.29 19.35 -11.96
N VAL A 203 0.02 20.37 -11.12
CA VAL A 203 -0.65 20.20 -9.82
C VAL A 203 -2.06 19.65 -9.99
N ARG A 204 -2.88 20.27 -10.85
CA ARG A 204 -4.27 19.85 -11.09
C ARG A 204 -4.36 18.44 -11.72
N PRO A 205 -3.57 18.10 -12.76
CA PRO A 205 -3.49 16.73 -13.27
C PRO A 205 -3.15 15.69 -12.21
N LEU A 206 -2.17 15.96 -11.35
CA LEU A 206 -1.79 15.06 -10.27
C LEU A 206 -2.96 14.84 -9.30
N LEU A 207 -3.64 15.91 -8.91
CA LEU A 207 -4.81 15.86 -8.03
C LEU A 207 -5.99 15.11 -8.67
N LYS A 208 -6.25 15.29 -9.97
CA LYS A 208 -7.23 14.50 -10.73
C LYS A 208 -6.87 13.00 -10.74
N ARG A 209 -5.58 12.65 -10.82
CA ARG A 209 -5.12 11.25 -10.70
C ARG A 209 -5.31 10.72 -9.28
N VAL A 210 -5.08 11.53 -8.24
CA VAL A 210 -5.37 11.14 -6.85
C VAL A 210 -6.85 10.82 -6.66
N ILE A 211 -7.75 11.68 -7.17
CA ILE A 211 -9.20 11.43 -7.19
C ILE A 211 -9.51 10.12 -7.92
N SER A 212 -8.92 9.93 -9.11
CA SER A 212 -9.11 8.71 -9.91
C SER A 212 -8.60 7.45 -9.18
N SER A 213 -7.48 7.55 -8.46
CA SER A 213 -6.95 6.47 -7.63
C SER A 213 -7.88 6.12 -6.48
N ALA A 214 -8.37 7.12 -5.77
CA ALA A 214 -9.32 6.95 -4.68
C ALA A 214 -10.63 6.28 -5.14
N MET A 215 -11.07 6.62 -6.36
CA MET A 215 -12.23 6.00 -7.01
C MET A 215 -11.93 4.62 -7.64
N ASN A 216 -10.69 4.10 -7.54
CA ASN A 216 -10.22 2.85 -8.16
C ASN A 216 -10.31 2.82 -9.71
N ARG A 217 -10.03 3.96 -10.36
CA ARG A 217 -10.27 4.18 -11.81
C ARG A 217 -9.04 4.34 -12.68
N LEU A 218 -7.84 4.32 -12.11
CA LEU A 218 -6.63 4.48 -12.92
C LEU A 218 -6.40 3.21 -13.76
N PRO A 219 -6.52 3.28 -15.10
CA PRO A 219 -6.35 2.09 -15.92
C PRO A 219 -4.86 1.80 -16.12
N ALA A 220 -4.53 0.53 -16.39
CA ALA A 220 -3.20 0.11 -16.84
C ALA A 220 -2.74 0.81 -18.13
N SER A 221 -3.63 1.55 -18.81
CA SER A 221 -3.35 2.34 -20.02
C SER A 221 -2.40 3.52 -19.80
N ILE A 222 -2.12 3.93 -18.56
CA ILE A 222 -1.11 4.98 -18.28
C ILE A 222 0.32 4.42 -18.38
N ARG A 223 0.50 3.11 -18.17
CA ARG A 223 1.81 2.44 -18.26
C ARG A 223 2.55 2.63 -19.59
N PRO A 224 1.93 2.49 -20.78
CA PRO A 224 2.64 2.72 -22.03
C PRO A 224 3.18 4.15 -22.16
N PHE A 225 2.47 5.16 -21.66
CA PHE A 225 2.96 6.54 -21.69
C PHE A 225 4.13 6.75 -20.73
N ALA A 226 4.05 6.20 -19.52
CA ALA A 226 5.15 6.18 -18.56
C ALA A 226 6.39 5.48 -19.16
N ARG A 227 6.20 4.36 -19.84
CA ARG A 227 7.28 3.63 -20.53
C ARG A 227 7.88 4.43 -21.67
N GLN A 228 7.08 5.15 -22.45
CA GLN A 228 7.57 6.00 -23.53
C GLN A 228 8.42 7.17 -22.99
N LEU A 229 7.97 7.82 -21.92
CA LEU A 229 8.74 8.87 -21.25
C LEU A 229 10.00 8.34 -20.58
N ALA A 230 9.91 7.22 -19.86
CA ALA A 230 11.07 6.56 -19.24
C ALA A 230 12.11 6.16 -20.29
N ALA A 231 11.67 5.61 -21.42
CA ALA A 231 12.55 5.29 -22.54
C ALA A 231 13.21 6.54 -23.15
N LYS A 232 12.47 7.65 -23.28
CA LYS A 232 13.03 8.94 -23.76
C LYS A 232 14.05 9.53 -22.78
N LEU A 233 13.86 9.33 -21.48
CA LEU A 233 14.78 9.76 -20.42
C LEU A 233 15.88 8.73 -20.13
N GLY A 234 15.88 7.59 -20.83
CA GLY A 234 16.73 6.42 -20.61
C GLY A 234 16.73 5.88 -19.19
N VAL A 235 15.62 6.05 -18.48
CA VAL A 235 15.35 5.38 -17.22
C VAL A 235 14.90 3.96 -17.55
N ALA A 236 15.53 2.94 -16.95
CA ALA A 236 15.12 1.54 -17.07
C ALA A 236 13.61 1.41 -16.73
N GLU A 237 12.90 0.45 -17.35
CA GLU A 237 11.44 0.33 -17.23
C GLU A 237 10.96 0.60 -15.80
N ALA A 238 10.18 1.67 -15.60
CA ALA A 238 9.54 1.94 -14.33
C ALA A 238 8.59 0.78 -14.02
N GLU A 239 9.05 -0.17 -13.21
CA GLU A 239 8.31 -1.32 -12.74
C GLU A 239 7.39 -0.92 -11.56
N ALA A 240 6.58 0.12 -11.73
CA ALA A 240 5.47 0.33 -10.80
C ALA A 240 4.49 -0.84 -10.94
N GLU A 241 4.49 -1.75 -9.96
CA GLU A 241 3.55 -2.88 -9.90
C GLU A 241 2.08 -2.39 -10.02
N ASP A 242 1.78 -1.18 -9.51
CA ASP A 242 0.47 -0.52 -9.58
C ASP A 242 0.60 1.00 -9.86
N PRO A 243 0.26 1.51 -11.07
CA PRO A 243 0.28 2.94 -11.39
C PRO A 243 -0.76 3.75 -10.61
N ALA A 244 -1.73 3.08 -9.97
CA ALA A 244 -2.71 3.73 -9.10
C ALA A 244 -2.20 3.93 -7.67
N SER A 245 -1.06 3.35 -7.30
CA SER A 245 -0.46 3.53 -5.96
C SER A 245 0.11 4.94 -5.78
N ALA A 246 0.33 5.34 -4.52
CA ALA A 246 1.00 6.60 -4.23
C ALA A 246 2.42 6.66 -4.83
N GLU A 247 3.15 5.54 -4.79
CA GLU A 247 4.44 5.37 -5.44
C GLU A 247 4.32 5.56 -6.96
N GLY A 248 3.36 4.90 -7.59
CA GLY A 248 3.12 5.02 -9.03
C GLY A 248 2.75 6.45 -9.46
N LEU A 249 1.94 7.15 -8.66
CA LEU A 249 1.60 8.55 -8.92
C LEU A 249 2.80 9.49 -8.73
N ALA A 250 3.62 9.27 -7.70
CA ALA A 250 4.85 10.02 -7.50
C ALA A 250 5.82 9.81 -8.66
N GLU A 251 6.06 8.56 -9.07
CA GLU A 251 6.94 8.23 -10.19
C GLU A 251 6.48 8.88 -11.49
N LEU A 252 5.17 8.86 -11.78
CA LEU A 252 4.60 9.55 -12.95
C LEU A 252 4.83 11.06 -12.88
N PHE A 253 4.56 11.68 -11.72
CA PHE A 253 4.80 13.11 -11.53
C PHE A 253 6.28 13.44 -11.71
N GLU A 254 7.19 12.70 -11.09
CA GLU A 254 8.63 12.88 -11.19
C GLU A 254 9.11 12.74 -12.64
N LEU A 255 8.53 11.80 -13.40
CA LEU A 255 8.82 11.61 -14.82
C LEU A 255 8.37 12.83 -15.65
N GLU A 256 7.20 13.39 -15.34
CA GLU A 256 6.71 14.62 -15.97
C GLU A 256 7.60 15.81 -15.64
N VAL A 257 8.02 15.95 -14.38
CA VAL A 257 8.98 17.00 -13.96
C VAL A 257 10.32 16.86 -14.67
N ALA A 258 10.85 15.64 -14.79
CA ALA A 258 12.08 15.38 -15.55
C ALA A 258 11.93 15.72 -17.03
N SER A 259 10.78 15.40 -17.63
CA SER A 259 10.49 15.69 -19.03
C SER A 259 10.49 17.19 -19.35
N LEU A 260 10.08 18.04 -18.40
CA LEU A 260 10.12 19.51 -18.58
C LEU A 260 11.53 20.03 -18.84
N LEU A 261 12.56 19.34 -18.35
CA LEU A 261 13.95 19.77 -18.46
C LEU A 261 14.69 19.09 -19.62
N TYR A 262 14.52 17.77 -19.78
CA TYR A 262 15.31 16.96 -20.71
C TYR A 262 14.55 16.53 -21.97
N ALA A 263 13.23 16.68 -22.01
CA ALA A 263 12.41 16.32 -23.16
C ALA A 263 11.31 17.37 -23.46
N PRO A 264 11.65 18.67 -23.58
CA PRO A 264 10.64 19.72 -23.82
C PRO A 264 9.89 19.55 -25.15
N GLU A 265 10.49 18.87 -26.13
CA GLU A 265 9.89 18.56 -27.43
C GLU A 265 8.84 17.44 -27.35
N ALA A 266 8.89 16.60 -26.32
CA ALA A 266 7.88 15.57 -26.12
C ALA A 266 6.49 16.18 -25.92
N GLU A 267 6.41 17.40 -25.38
CA GLU A 267 5.16 18.14 -25.25
C GLU A 267 4.61 18.62 -26.61
N GLU A 268 5.48 19.05 -27.55
CA GLU A 268 5.06 19.42 -28.91
C GLU A 268 4.63 18.19 -29.73
N GLU A 269 5.32 17.06 -29.55
CA GLU A 269 5.05 15.81 -30.27
C GLU A 269 3.83 15.05 -29.71
N LEU A 270 3.59 15.13 -28.41
CA LEU A 270 2.48 14.45 -27.72
C LEU A 270 1.26 15.39 -27.49
N GLY A 271 1.44 16.70 -27.69
CA GLY A 271 0.44 17.76 -27.57
C GLY A 271 0.12 18.17 -26.13
N GLU A 272 -0.49 19.35 -25.93
CA GLU A 272 -0.96 19.85 -24.61
C GLU A 272 -1.91 18.84 -23.90
N SER A 273 -2.62 18.02 -24.68
CA SER A 273 -3.47 16.94 -24.17
C SER A 273 -2.72 15.77 -23.50
N PHE A 274 -1.39 15.78 -23.52
CA PHE A 274 -0.55 14.73 -22.93
C PHE A 274 -0.58 14.74 -21.40
N PHE A 275 -0.53 15.94 -20.80
CA PHE A 275 -0.56 16.11 -19.34
C PHE A 275 -1.99 16.12 -18.80
N GLU A 276 -2.99 16.37 -19.64
CA GLU A 276 -4.38 16.23 -19.23
C GLU A 276 -4.76 14.74 -19.11
N PRO A 277 -5.30 14.31 -17.95
CA PRO A 277 -5.88 12.98 -17.85
C PRO A 277 -7.06 12.90 -18.82
N ARG A 278 -6.90 12.17 -19.93
CA ARG A 278 -8.05 11.80 -20.76
C ARG A 278 -9.05 11.05 -19.87
N GLU A 279 -10.33 11.39 -19.98
CA GLU A 279 -11.40 10.58 -19.42
C GLU A 279 -11.42 9.24 -20.16
N TYR A 280 -10.60 8.31 -19.69
CA TYR A 280 -10.70 6.94 -20.10
C TYR A 280 -11.99 6.42 -19.47
N GLU A 281 -13.03 6.27 -20.28
CA GLU A 281 -14.24 5.49 -19.96
C GLU A 281 -13.84 4.01 -19.79
N SER A 282 -13.00 3.70 -18.81
CA SER A 282 -12.84 2.31 -18.37
C SER A 282 -14.11 1.95 -17.61
N ALA A 283 -14.79 0.89 -18.03
CA ALA A 283 -15.91 0.34 -17.29
C ALA A 283 -15.51 0.12 -15.82
N ASP A 284 -16.24 0.73 -14.90
CA ASP A 284 -15.99 0.61 -13.46
C ASP A 284 -16.31 -0.80 -12.99
N ALA A 285 -15.31 -1.67 -13.05
CA ALA A 285 -15.45 -3.07 -12.68
C ALA A 285 -15.88 -3.22 -11.21
N VAL A 286 -15.43 -2.32 -10.33
CA VAL A 286 -15.77 -2.34 -8.90
C VAL A 286 -17.25 -1.97 -8.71
N ALA A 287 -17.73 -0.90 -9.34
CA ALA A 287 -19.15 -0.53 -9.28
C ALA A 287 -20.06 -1.57 -9.96
N ALA A 288 -19.60 -2.19 -11.04
CA ALA A 288 -20.30 -3.30 -11.68
C ALA A 288 -20.41 -4.51 -10.74
N LEU A 289 -19.33 -4.83 -10.01
CA LEU A 289 -19.34 -5.87 -8.97
C LEU A 289 -20.28 -5.53 -7.82
N ASP A 290 -20.29 -4.30 -7.32
CA ASP A 290 -21.23 -3.86 -6.27
C ASP A 290 -22.69 -4.05 -6.70
N THR A 291 -22.99 -3.66 -7.94
CA THR A 291 -24.32 -3.86 -8.53
C THR A 291 -24.64 -5.35 -8.67
N ALA A 292 -23.68 -6.18 -9.09
CA ALA A 292 -23.83 -7.61 -9.23
C ALA A 292 -24.06 -8.30 -7.86
N ARG A 293 -23.32 -7.90 -6.81
CA ARG A 293 -23.49 -8.38 -5.43
C ARG A 293 -24.91 -8.13 -4.94
N ALA A 294 -25.39 -6.90 -5.09
CA ALA A 294 -26.73 -6.51 -4.62
C ALA A 294 -27.84 -7.27 -5.36
N LYS A 295 -27.73 -7.38 -6.69
CA LYS A 295 -28.68 -8.17 -7.51
C LYS A 295 -28.64 -9.66 -7.15
N PHE A 296 -27.44 -10.22 -6.96
CA PHE A 296 -27.26 -11.62 -6.60
C PHE A 296 -27.86 -11.92 -5.23
N ALA A 297 -27.52 -11.14 -4.21
CA ALA A 297 -28.09 -11.28 -2.86
C ALA A 297 -29.61 -11.15 -2.84
N ALA A 298 -30.18 -10.19 -3.58
CA ALA A 298 -31.63 -10.03 -3.68
C ALA A 298 -32.31 -11.26 -4.31
N ARG A 299 -31.75 -11.78 -5.42
CA ARG A 299 -32.29 -12.98 -6.07
C ARG A 299 -32.20 -14.21 -5.19
N LEU A 300 -31.07 -14.41 -4.50
CA LEU A 300 -30.93 -15.50 -3.53
C LEU A 300 -31.97 -15.42 -2.40
N ALA A 301 -32.32 -14.22 -1.97
CA ALA A 301 -33.34 -14.00 -0.93
C ALA A 301 -34.78 -14.26 -1.42
N GLU A 302 -35.03 -14.14 -2.73
CA GLU A 302 -36.33 -14.38 -3.36
C GLU A 302 -36.54 -15.83 -3.80
N LEU A 303 -35.46 -16.60 -3.94
CA LEU A 303 -35.51 -17.99 -4.39
C LEU A 303 -36.29 -18.90 -3.42
N PRO A 304 -37.15 -19.81 -3.94
CA PRO A 304 -37.84 -20.80 -3.11
C PRO A 304 -36.86 -21.73 -2.39
N GLU A 305 -37.30 -22.28 -1.26
CA GLU A 305 -36.49 -23.21 -0.47
C GLU A 305 -36.09 -24.45 -1.25
N GLY A 306 -34.79 -24.77 -1.21
CA GLY A 306 -34.21 -25.92 -1.91
C GLY A 306 -34.14 -25.76 -3.44
N SER A 307 -34.38 -24.57 -4.00
CA SER A 307 -34.10 -24.29 -5.41
C SER A 307 -32.59 -24.20 -5.69
N SER A 308 -32.18 -24.51 -6.93
CA SER A 308 -30.77 -24.41 -7.34
C SER A 308 -30.47 -22.97 -7.77
N PRO A 309 -29.44 -22.29 -7.21
CA PRO A 309 -29.04 -20.93 -7.59
C PRO A 309 -28.05 -20.89 -8.77
N GLU A 310 -27.98 -21.95 -9.57
CA GLU A 310 -26.97 -22.11 -10.63
C GLU A 310 -26.99 -20.95 -11.63
N ALA A 311 -28.18 -20.55 -12.09
CA ALA A 311 -28.34 -19.45 -13.05
C ALA A 311 -27.94 -18.09 -12.46
N GLU A 312 -28.20 -17.88 -11.17
CA GLU A 312 -27.84 -16.67 -10.44
C GLU A 312 -26.33 -16.59 -10.23
N ILE A 313 -25.68 -17.73 -9.91
CA ILE A 313 -24.22 -17.81 -9.77
C ILE A 313 -23.54 -17.57 -11.12
N GLU A 314 -23.98 -18.22 -12.21
CA GLU A 314 -23.43 -18.03 -13.56
C GLU A 314 -23.44 -16.56 -14.01
N GLN A 315 -24.46 -15.80 -13.62
CA GLN A 315 -24.57 -14.36 -13.91
C GLN A 315 -23.69 -13.49 -13.02
N PHE A 316 -23.36 -13.95 -11.81
CA PHE A 316 -22.55 -13.21 -10.83
C PHE A 316 -21.04 -13.38 -11.07
N LEU A 317 -20.59 -14.60 -11.41
CA LEU A 317 -19.17 -14.94 -11.55
C LEU A 317 -18.38 -14.00 -12.49
N PRO A 318 -18.89 -13.60 -13.67
CA PRO A 318 -18.15 -12.71 -14.57
C PRO A 318 -17.77 -11.36 -13.93
N ALA A 319 -18.62 -10.82 -13.05
CA ALA A 319 -18.34 -9.56 -12.36
C ALA A 319 -17.23 -9.71 -11.31
N VAL A 320 -17.19 -10.83 -10.58
CA VAL A 320 -16.11 -11.13 -9.62
C VAL A 320 -14.77 -11.30 -10.34
N MET A 321 -14.78 -11.98 -11.50
CA MET A 321 -13.57 -12.15 -12.30
C MET A 321 -13.07 -10.86 -12.94
N ALA A 322 -13.94 -9.86 -13.18
CA ALA A 322 -13.57 -8.61 -13.85
C ALA A 322 -12.77 -7.66 -12.97
N VAL A 323 -12.86 -7.76 -11.64
CA VAL A 323 -12.16 -6.89 -10.69
C VAL A 323 -10.77 -7.40 -10.30
N GLN A 324 -10.44 -8.65 -10.62
CA GLN A 324 -9.10 -9.19 -10.41
C GLN A 324 -8.28 -8.95 -11.67
N PRO A 325 -7.04 -8.42 -11.56
CA PRO A 325 -6.11 -8.44 -12.69
C PRO A 325 -5.96 -9.89 -13.10
N LEU A 326 -6.42 -10.23 -14.31
CA LEU A 326 -6.29 -11.57 -14.88
C LEU A 326 -4.80 -11.95 -14.84
N ILE A 327 -4.37 -12.66 -13.79
CA ILE A 327 -3.30 -13.64 -13.93
C ILE A 327 -3.79 -14.46 -15.11
N LYS A 328 -3.02 -14.44 -16.20
CA LYS A 328 -3.42 -14.88 -17.52
C LYS A 328 -3.81 -16.35 -17.48
N LEU A 329 -5.01 -16.64 -16.99
CA LEU A 329 -5.65 -17.94 -17.07
C LEU A 329 -5.53 -18.29 -18.54
N GLY A 330 -4.63 -19.20 -18.90
CA GLY A 330 -4.33 -19.62 -20.29
C GLY A 330 -5.52 -20.31 -20.96
N ILE A 331 -6.71 -20.08 -20.44
CA ILE A 331 -7.98 -20.63 -20.83
C ILE A 331 -8.53 -19.74 -21.93
N SER A 332 -8.55 -20.28 -23.15
CA SER A 332 -9.25 -19.68 -24.29
C SER A 332 -10.65 -19.21 -23.89
N ILE A 333 -11.19 -18.18 -24.57
CA ILE A 333 -12.53 -17.62 -24.30
C ILE A 333 -13.62 -18.73 -24.19
N ILE A 334 -13.50 -19.78 -25.00
CA ILE A 334 -14.41 -20.96 -24.99
C ILE A 334 -14.23 -21.80 -23.71
N GLY A 335 -13.01 -21.95 -23.21
CA GLY A 335 -12.74 -22.64 -21.94
C GLY A 335 -13.20 -21.84 -20.72
N ARG A 336 -13.18 -20.50 -20.78
CA ARG A 336 -13.62 -19.64 -19.65
C ARG A 336 -15.08 -19.89 -19.29
N GLN A 337 -15.97 -19.93 -20.28
CA GLN A 337 -17.40 -20.20 -20.03
C GLN A 337 -17.60 -21.61 -19.45
N ARG A 338 -16.85 -22.61 -19.93
CA ARG A 338 -16.91 -23.97 -19.40
C ARG A 338 -16.48 -24.03 -17.93
N VAL A 339 -15.42 -23.32 -17.56
CA VAL A 339 -14.97 -23.22 -16.17
C VAL A 339 -16.01 -22.51 -15.31
N VAL A 340 -16.57 -21.40 -15.79
CA VAL A 340 -17.64 -20.66 -15.10
C VAL A 340 -18.83 -21.58 -14.81
N ASN A 341 -19.35 -22.28 -15.81
CA ASN A 341 -20.50 -23.18 -15.64
C ASN A 341 -20.15 -24.36 -14.71
N PHE A 342 -18.95 -24.92 -14.82
CA PHE A 342 -18.50 -26.02 -13.96
C PHE A 342 -18.40 -25.60 -12.49
N VAL A 343 -17.74 -24.47 -12.22
CA VAL A 343 -17.62 -23.90 -10.88
C VAL A 343 -19.00 -23.51 -10.34
N ALA A 344 -19.85 -22.90 -11.17
CA ALA A 344 -21.22 -22.54 -10.80
C ALA A 344 -22.04 -23.76 -10.39
N GLY A 345 -21.98 -24.86 -11.14
CA GLY A 345 -22.70 -26.09 -10.82
C GLY A 345 -22.27 -26.70 -9.47
N ILE A 346 -20.96 -26.72 -9.17
CA ILE A 346 -20.46 -27.21 -7.87
C ILE A 346 -20.94 -26.30 -6.73
N ILE A 347 -20.75 -24.99 -6.86
CA ILE A 347 -21.15 -24.02 -5.83
C ILE A 347 -22.67 -24.03 -5.63
N ALA A 348 -23.46 -24.17 -6.70
CA ALA A 348 -24.91 -24.29 -6.62
C ALA A 348 -25.33 -25.52 -5.81
N GLY A 349 -24.67 -26.67 -6.03
CA GLY A 349 -24.88 -27.87 -5.23
C GLY A 349 -24.60 -27.66 -3.74
N LEU A 350 -23.53 -26.93 -3.41
CA LEU A 350 -23.12 -26.63 -2.02
C LEU A 350 -24.03 -25.60 -1.34
N THR A 351 -24.61 -24.65 -2.09
CA THR A 351 -25.43 -23.55 -1.54
C THR A 351 -26.93 -23.82 -1.54
N LYS A 352 -27.42 -24.84 -2.26
CA LYS A 352 -28.84 -25.20 -2.35
C LYS A 352 -29.55 -25.31 -1.00
N GLY A 353 -28.88 -25.87 0.01
CA GLY A 353 -29.43 -26.04 1.37
C GLY A 353 -29.45 -24.76 2.21
N LEU A 354 -28.82 -23.68 1.73
CA LEU A 354 -28.73 -22.39 2.41
C LEU A 354 -29.75 -21.36 1.87
N ILE A 355 -30.59 -21.77 0.92
CA ILE A 355 -31.55 -20.91 0.21
C ILE A 355 -32.97 -21.24 0.64
N GLY A 356 -33.77 -20.21 0.88
CA GLY A 356 -35.18 -20.31 1.30
C GLY A 356 -35.46 -19.67 2.66
N ALA A 357 -36.74 -19.58 3.02
CA ALA A 357 -37.18 -18.88 4.21
C ALA A 357 -36.69 -19.51 5.54
N GLY A 358 -36.55 -20.84 5.59
CA GLY A 358 -36.01 -21.57 6.75
C GLY A 358 -34.53 -21.25 6.99
N PRO A 359 -33.61 -21.60 6.06
CA PRO A 359 -32.20 -21.27 6.15
C PRO A 359 -31.94 -19.77 6.33
N ALA A 360 -32.74 -18.92 5.68
CA ALA A 360 -32.61 -17.48 5.83
C ALA A 360 -32.79 -16.99 7.26
N ARG A 361 -33.74 -17.55 8.02
CA ARG A 361 -33.88 -17.22 9.45
C ARG A 361 -32.70 -17.71 10.27
N MET A 362 -32.21 -18.92 9.99
CA MET A 362 -31.06 -19.49 10.71
C MET A 362 -29.77 -18.68 10.50
N ILE A 363 -29.60 -18.08 9.32
CA ILE A 363 -28.46 -17.23 8.99
C ILE A 363 -28.67 -15.79 9.50
N ALA A 364 -29.85 -15.23 9.28
CA ALA A 364 -30.11 -13.82 9.53
C ALA A 364 -30.23 -13.49 11.03
N THR A 365 -30.84 -14.36 11.85
CA THR A 365 -31.03 -14.07 13.27
C THR A 365 -29.68 -13.88 14.01
N PRO A 366 -28.69 -14.79 13.87
CA PRO A 366 -27.37 -14.56 14.47
C PRO A 366 -26.68 -13.31 13.94
N VAL A 367 -26.81 -13.03 12.64
CA VAL A 367 -26.21 -11.84 12.01
C VAL A 367 -26.84 -10.54 12.55
N ALA A 368 -28.17 -10.51 12.70
CA ALA A 368 -28.90 -9.37 13.22
C ALA A 368 -28.65 -9.15 14.71
N ASP A 369 -28.62 -10.24 15.50
CA ASP A 369 -28.38 -10.18 16.94
C ASP A 369 -26.93 -9.81 17.30
N LEU A 370 -25.94 -10.30 16.55
CA LEU A 370 -24.51 -10.03 16.79
C LEU A 370 -24.04 -8.72 16.16
N GLY A 371 -24.59 -8.32 15.01
CA GLY A 371 -24.10 -7.19 14.23
C GLY A 371 -24.98 -5.95 14.29
N LEU A 372 -26.27 -6.07 14.02
CA LEU A 372 -27.10 -4.90 13.68
C LEU A 372 -27.63 -4.14 14.89
N LYS A 373 -27.92 -4.82 16.01
CA LYS A 373 -28.22 -4.15 17.28
C LYS A 373 -27.06 -3.30 17.79
N VAL A 374 -25.82 -3.76 17.59
CA VAL A 374 -24.60 -3.04 17.99
C VAL A 374 -24.40 -1.77 17.16
N PHE A 375 -24.85 -1.78 15.89
CA PHE A 375 -24.75 -0.64 14.98
C PHE A 375 -26.05 0.19 14.88
N GLY A 376 -27.03 -0.04 15.74
CA GLY A 376 -28.28 0.75 15.78
C GLY A 376 -29.24 0.51 14.61
N PHE A 377 -29.07 -0.57 13.84
CA PHE A 377 -29.94 -0.93 12.73
C PHE A 377 -31.02 -1.93 13.21
N GLU A 378 -32.24 -1.45 13.46
CA GLU A 378 -33.38 -2.34 13.74
C GLU A 378 -33.80 -3.11 12.48
N THR A 379 -33.96 -4.44 12.58
CA THR A 379 -34.29 -5.28 11.42
C THR A 379 -35.78 -5.60 11.31
N GLN A 380 -36.38 -5.27 10.16
CA GLN A 380 -37.64 -5.84 9.69
C GLN A 380 -37.40 -7.21 9.03
N ALA A 381 -38.42 -8.06 8.95
CA ALA A 381 -38.33 -9.42 8.38
C ALA A 381 -37.84 -9.48 6.92
N GLU A 382 -38.05 -8.42 6.13
CA GLU A 382 -37.53 -8.30 4.76
C GLU A 382 -36.01 -8.05 4.74
N SER A 383 -35.48 -7.38 5.76
CA SER A 383 -34.05 -7.17 5.97
C SER A 383 -33.34 -8.47 6.35
N GLU A 384 -34.00 -9.37 7.09
CA GLU A 384 -33.44 -10.67 7.46
C GLU A 384 -33.15 -11.57 6.25
N ARG A 385 -34.11 -11.71 5.33
CA ARG A 385 -33.92 -12.53 4.11
C ARG A 385 -32.76 -12.02 3.27
N LEU A 386 -32.66 -10.70 3.16
CA LEU A 386 -31.58 -10.07 2.42
C LEU A 386 -30.21 -10.31 3.08
N LEU A 387 -30.10 -10.20 4.40
CA LEU A 387 -28.85 -10.50 5.12
C LEU A 387 -28.37 -11.92 4.88
N SER A 388 -29.30 -12.88 4.84
CA SER A 388 -28.97 -14.25 4.45
C SER A 388 -28.45 -14.32 3.01
N GLY A 389 -29.13 -13.65 2.07
CA GLY A 389 -28.69 -13.56 0.68
C GLY A 389 -27.29 -12.96 0.55
N GLU A 390 -26.97 -11.92 1.34
CA GLU A 390 -25.66 -11.27 1.37
C GLU A 390 -24.56 -12.16 1.96
N ALA A 391 -24.87 -12.96 2.99
CA ALA A 391 -23.92 -13.92 3.58
C ALA A 391 -23.58 -15.06 2.61
N VAL A 392 -24.59 -15.62 1.93
CA VAL A 392 -24.38 -16.62 0.87
C VAL A 392 -23.62 -16.00 -0.30
N ALA A 393 -24.00 -14.79 -0.74
CA ALA A 393 -23.28 -14.08 -1.81
C ALA A 393 -21.80 -13.84 -1.46
N SER A 394 -21.50 -13.46 -0.22
CA SER A 394 -20.13 -13.29 0.26
C SER A 394 -19.35 -14.61 0.28
N THR A 395 -20.02 -15.72 0.63
CA THR A 395 -19.44 -17.07 0.57
C THR A 395 -19.05 -17.44 -0.86
N VAL A 396 -19.96 -17.23 -1.82
CA VAL A 396 -19.70 -17.49 -3.25
C VAL A 396 -18.58 -16.60 -3.76
N GLU A 397 -18.62 -15.29 -3.48
CA GLU A 397 -17.58 -14.36 -3.90
C GLU A 397 -16.21 -14.74 -3.34
N GLY A 398 -16.12 -15.04 -2.04
CA GLY A 398 -14.89 -15.45 -1.38
C GLY A 398 -14.32 -16.74 -1.95
N THR A 399 -15.18 -17.70 -2.27
CA THR A 399 -14.78 -18.97 -2.92
C THR A 399 -14.08 -18.68 -4.24
N VAL A 400 -14.68 -17.82 -5.08
CA VAL A 400 -14.16 -17.47 -6.40
C VAL A 400 -12.88 -16.67 -6.30
N LEU A 401 -12.80 -15.72 -5.39
CA LEU A 401 -11.58 -14.93 -5.18
C LEU A 401 -10.39 -15.81 -4.78
N LYS A 402 -10.59 -16.81 -3.91
CA LYS A 402 -9.54 -17.78 -3.55
C LYS A 402 -9.13 -18.66 -4.71
N LEU A 403 -10.08 -19.13 -5.52
CA LEU A 403 -9.77 -19.91 -6.72
C LEU A 403 -8.86 -19.12 -7.67
N MET A 404 -9.05 -17.81 -7.79
CA MET A 404 -8.21 -16.95 -8.63
C MET A 404 -6.77 -16.77 -8.11
N GLU A 405 -6.48 -17.14 -6.86
CA GLU A 405 -5.12 -17.14 -6.30
C GLU A 405 -4.36 -18.45 -6.59
N LEU A 406 -5.03 -19.47 -7.12
CA LEU A 406 -4.45 -20.78 -7.41
C LEU A 406 -3.64 -20.78 -8.71
N PRO A 407 -2.63 -21.66 -8.83
CA PRO A 407 -1.84 -21.76 -10.05
C PRO A 407 -2.67 -22.29 -11.23
N GLU A 408 -2.31 -21.89 -12.44
CA GLU A 408 -3.04 -22.24 -13.68
C GLU A 408 -3.21 -23.76 -13.86
N SER A 409 -2.27 -24.58 -13.38
CA SER A 409 -2.32 -26.04 -13.45
C SER A 409 -3.57 -26.65 -12.78
N VAL A 410 -4.14 -25.98 -11.76
CA VAL A 410 -5.36 -26.46 -11.08
C VAL A 410 -6.57 -26.39 -12.02
N PHE A 411 -6.59 -25.43 -12.95
CA PHE A 411 -7.71 -25.25 -13.88
C PHE A 411 -7.67 -26.21 -15.07
N GLU A 412 -6.54 -26.88 -15.29
CA GLU A 412 -6.37 -27.86 -16.36
C GLU A 412 -6.94 -29.24 -15.98
N ASP A 413 -6.97 -29.56 -14.68
CA ASP A 413 -7.49 -30.83 -14.14
C ASP A 413 -8.83 -30.62 -13.41
N GLN A 414 -9.91 -31.19 -13.95
CA GLN A 414 -11.25 -31.05 -13.38
C GLN A 414 -11.38 -31.59 -11.95
N LEU A 415 -10.61 -32.62 -11.57
CA LEU A 415 -10.65 -33.18 -10.23
C LEU A 415 -9.95 -32.25 -9.23
N GLN A 416 -8.81 -31.68 -9.62
CA GLN A 416 -8.11 -30.68 -8.81
C GLN A 416 -8.96 -29.42 -8.66
N LEU A 417 -9.57 -28.94 -9.74
CA LEU A 417 -10.48 -27.80 -9.70
C LEU A 417 -11.69 -28.07 -8.78
N ALA A 418 -12.30 -29.26 -8.87
CA ALA A 418 -13.43 -29.61 -8.01
C ALA A 418 -13.05 -29.66 -6.53
N ALA A 419 -11.90 -30.25 -6.19
CA ALA A 419 -11.38 -30.28 -4.84
C ALA A 419 -11.08 -28.86 -4.31
N ALA A 420 -10.44 -28.03 -5.14
CA ALA A 420 -10.12 -26.65 -4.81
C ALA A 420 -11.38 -25.78 -4.59
N VAL A 421 -12.45 -25.99 -5.38
CA VAL A 421 -13.74 -25.31 -5.19
C VAL A 421 -14.35 -25.70 -3.85
N GLN A 422 -14.32 -26.98 -3.48
CA GLN A 422 -14.85 -27.45 -2.20
C GLN A 422 -14.07 -26.89 -1.02
N GLU A 423 -12.74 -26.97 -1.04
CA GLU A 423 -11.86 -26.42 0.01
C GLU A 423 -12.07 -24.90 0.16
N SER A 424 -12.03 -24.17 -0.96
CA SER A 424 -12.26 -22.72 -0.96
C SER A 424 -13.65 -22.35 -0.42
N PHE A 425 -14.67 -23.15 -0.76
CA PHE A 425 -16.04 -22.95 -0.28
C PHE A 425 -16.13 -23.18 1.22
N VAL A 426 -15.55 -24.26 1.74
CA VAL A 426 -15.56 -24.57 3.17
C VAL A 426 -14.90 -23.45 3.98
N GLU A 427 -13.72 -22.99 3.55
CA GLU A 427 -13.05 -21.89 4.24
C GLU A 427 -13.80 -20.55 4.11
N SER A 428 -14.50 -20.31 2.99
CA SER A 428 -15.31 -19.10 2.82
C SER A 428 -16.62 -19.18 3.61
N ALA A 429 -17.23 -20.36 3.71
CA ALA A 429 -18.40 -20.61 4.55
C ALA A 429 -18.04 -20.39 6.01
N ALA A 430 -16.88 -20.90 6.45
CA ALA A 430 -16.37 -20.68 7.81
C ALA A 430 -16.15 -19.20 8.16
N ALA A 431 -15.86 -18.36 7.16
CA ALA A 431 -15.73 -16.93 7.34
C ALA A 431 -17.09 -16.20 7.34
N TYR A 432 -17.92 -16.42 6.33
CA TYR A 432 -19.08 -15.53 6.07
C TYR A 432 -20.42 -16.06 6.57
N LEU A 433 -20.48 -17.32 7.00
CA LEU A 433 -21.69 -17.91 7.57
C LEU A 433 -21.63 -17.95 9.10
N PRO A 434 -22.77 -17.85 9.81
CA PRO A 434 -22.79 -17.98 11.25
C PRO A 434 -22.35 -19.37 11.72
N ASP A 435 -21.56 -19.41 12.79
CA ASP A 435 -21.11 -20.65 13.43
C ASP A 435 -22.23 -21.65 13.76
N LYS A 436 -23.45 -21.16 14.05
CA LYS A 436 -24.61 -21.98 14.39
C LYS A 436 -25.07 -22.90 13.26
N ILE A 437 -24.71 -22.58 12.01
CA ILE A 437 -25.04 -23.42 10.84
C ILE A 437 -23.85 -24.27 10.36
N LEU A 438 -22.67 -24.07 10.96
CA LEU A 438 -21.47 -24.85 10.65
C LEU A 438 -21.39 -26.08 11.55
N HIS A 439 -20.76 -27.14 11.05
CA HIS A 439 -20.45 -28.31 11.88
C HIS A 439 -19.44 -27.92 12.97
N HIS A 440 -19.71 -28.35 14.20
CA HIS A 440 -18.85 -28.01 15.35
C HIS A 440 -17.40 -28.48 15.20
N ASP A 441 -17.19 -29.63 14.54
CA ASP A 441 -15.88 -30.24 14.28
C ASP A 441 -15.20 -29.73 13.00
N LEU A 442 -15.76 -28.69 12.35
CA LEU A 442 -15.18 -28.15 11.13
C LEU A 442 -13.81 -27.49 11.46
N PRO A 443 -12.69 -27.99 10.91
CA PRO A 443 -11.35 -27.50 11.28
C PRO A 443 -11.10 -26.07 10.80
N GLU A 444 -11.83 -25.60 9.78
CA GLU A 444 -11.70 -24.26 9.20
C GLU A 444 -12.40 -23.16 10.02
N ARG A 445 -13.06 -23.49 11.14
CA ARG A 445 -13.73 -22.48 11.98
C ARG A 445 -12.76 -21.41 12.47
N GLU A 446 -13.18 -20.16 12.37
CA GLU A 446 -12.31 -19.02 12.68
C GLU A 446 -12.16 -18.76 14.19
N THR A 447 -13.12 -19.24 14.99
CA THR A 447 -13.10 -19.11 16.45
C THR A 447 -13.48 -20.42 17.14
N ALA A 448 -12.88 -20.67 18.31
CA ALA A 448 -13.19 -21.86 19.10
C ALA A 448 -14.56 -21.80 19.81
N GLY A 449 -15.11 -20.59 20.04
CA GLY A 449 -16.34 -20.33 20.79
C GLY A 449 -17.53 -19.86 19.94
N GLU A 450 -18.38 -19.01 20.51
CA GLU A 450 -19.39 -18.27 19.75
C GLU A 450 -18.68 -17.16 18.95
N GLY A 451 -18.56 -17.38 17.64
CA GLY A 451 -17.95 -16.46 16.69
C GLY A 451 -18.82 -15.27 16.33
N GLY A 452 -18.17 -14.25 15.76
CA GLY A 452 -18.84 -13.19 15.02
C GLY A 452 -19.02 -13.58 13.55
N VAL A 453 -19.54 -12.67 12.76
CA VAL A 453 -19.71 -12.84 11.31
C VAL A 453 -19.09 -11.64 10.61
N TRP A 454 -18.51 -11.83 9.43
CA TRP A 454 -18.01 -10.75 8.59
C TRP A 454 -19.14 -10.14 7.76
N LEU A 455 -19.46 -8.87 8.02
CA LEU A 455 -20.54 -8.13 7.36
C LEU A 455 -20.02 -7.15 6.33
N LEU A 456 -20.69 -7.06 5.17
CA LEU A 456 -20.43 -6.03 4.17
C LEU A 456 -20.79 -4.64 4.70
N MET A 457 -19.82 -3.73 4.62
CA MET A 457 -19.87 -2.36 5.15
C MET A 457 -19.36 -1.34 4.12
N PRO A 458 -19.77 -0.07 4.22
CA PRO A 458 -20.78 0.44 5.14
C PRO A 458 -22.21 0.10 4.70
N ARG A 459 -23.16 0.04 5.64
CA ARG A 459 -24.56 -0.29 5.34
C ARG A 459 -25.32 0.90 4.74
N SER A 460 -24.99 2.12 5.16
CA SER A 460 -25.63 3.35 4.65
C SER A 460 -25.34 3.62 3.17
N ALA A 461 -24.19 3.18 2.66
CA ALA A 461 -23.82 3.38 1.25
C ALA A 461 -24.29 2.25 0.32
N ARG A 462 -25.23 1.40 0.74
CA ARG A 462 -25.70 0.27 -0.05
C ARG A 462 -26.15 0.72 -1.45
N PRO A 463 -25.76 0.03 -2.53
CA PRO A 463 -25.00 -1.24 -2.61
C PRO A 463 -23.47 -1.12 -2.68
N ARG A 464 -22.89 0.07 -2.50
CA ARG A 464 -21.44 0.31 -2.61
C ARG A 464 -20.72 -0.03 -1.31
N TYR A 465 -20.50 -1.32 -1.10
CA TYR A 465 -19.67 -1.79 0.00
C TYR A 465 -18.19 -1.56 -0.30
N ARG A 466 -17.39 -1.28 0.73
CA ARG A 466 -15.95 -1.01 0.60
C ARG A 466 -15.08 -1.87 1.48
N TYR A 467 -15.64 -2.58 2.44
CA TYR A 467 -14.92 -3.52 3.30
C TYR A 467 -15.91 -4.48 3.95
N ARG A 468 -15.41 -5.53 4.61
CA ARG A 468 -16.20 -6.26 5.60
C ARG A 468 -15.73 -5.92 7.01
N LYS A 469 -16.64 -5.82 7.96
CA LYS A 469 -16.33 -5.66 9.39
C LYS A 469 -16.77 -6.90 10.13
N TYR A 470 -15.91 -7.38 11.04
CA TYR A 470 -16.29 -8.46 11.92
C TYR A 470 -17.22 -7.93 13.01
N THR A 471 -18.37 -8.58 13.23
CA THR A 471 -19.39 -8.08 14.15
C THR A 471 -18.94 -8.04 15.60
N ARG A 472 -18.08 -8.98 16.01
CA ARG A 472 -17.57 -9.06 17.38
C ARG A 472 -16.38 -8.12 17.57
N VAL A 473 -16.53 -7.18 18.49
CA VAL A 473 -15.41 -6.40 19.03
C VAL A 473 -14.73 -7.22 20.13
N PHE A 474 -13.40 -7.33 20.08
CA PHE A 474 -12.65 -8.12 21.05
C PHE A 474 -12.14 -7.24 22.20
N PRO A 475 -12.66 -7.38 23.42
CA PRO A 475 -11.99 -6.82 24.59
C PRO A 475 -10.72 -7.62 24.84
N VAL A 476 -9.58 -6.94 24.80
CA VAL A 476 -8.26 -7.54 24.94
C VAL A 476 -7.45 -6.85 26.02
N ARG A 477 -6.64 -7.65 26.71
CA ARG A 477 -5.69 -7.19 27.71
C ARG A 477 -4.29 -7.26 27.13
N ILE A 478 -3.86 -6.17 26.48
CA ILE A 478 -2.59 -6.13 25.76
C ILE A 478 -1.45 -6.02 26.77
N SER A 479 -0.68 -7.10 26.91
CA SER A 479 0.55 -7.07 27.71
C SER A 479 1.65 -6.31 26.97
N ARG A 480 2.60 -5.76 27.72
CA ARG A 480 3.75 -5.07 27.14
C ARG A 480 4.60 -5.99 26.25
N GLN A 481 4.68 -7.28 26.61
CA GLN A 481 5.40 -8.29 25.83
C GLN A 481 4.72 -8.55 24.49
N ALA A 482 3.39 -8.71 24.48
CA ALA A 482 2.63 -8.88 23.25
C ALA A 482 2.79 -7.64 22.33
N ALA A 483 2.67 -6.44 22.90
CA ALA A 483 2.84 -5.20 22.15
C ALA A 483 4.25 -5.04 21.52
N ARG A 484 5.29 -5.62 22.13
CA ARG A 484 6.65 -5.64 21.56
C ARG A 484 6.83 -6.61 20.41
N ALA A 485 6.12 -7.73 20.44
CA ALA A 485 6.23 -8.76 19.43
C ALA A 485 5.50 -8.40 18.13
N ILE A 486 4.50 -7.52 18.21
CA ILE A 486 3.69 -7.11 17.07
C ILE A 486 4.37 -5.93 16.37
N LEU A 487 4.79 -6.16 15.12
CA LEU A 487 5.33 -5.11 14.25
C LEU A 487 4.23 -4.18 13.76
N TRP A 488 4.60 -2.93 13.51
CA TRP A 488 3.72 -1.88 13.00
C TRP A 488 4.17 -1.41 11.61
N SER A 489 3.25 -0.90 10.80
CA SER A 489 3.52 -0.51 9.41
C SER A 489 4.56 0.59 9.24
N ASP A 490 4.84 1.37 10.30
CA ASP A 490 5.86 2.40 10.30
C ASP A 490 7.30 1.84 10.49
N GLY A 491 7.43 0.52 10.63
CA GLY A 491 8.67 -0.19 10.93
C GLY A 491 8.93 -0.37 12.43
N GLY A 492 8.05 0.15 13.29
CA GLY A 492 8.13 0.03 14.75
C GLY A 492 7.38 -1.19 15.30
N THR A 493 7.00 -1.10 16.56
CA THR A 493 6.18 -2.09 17.26
C THR A 493 4.88 -1.46 17.75
N LEU A 494 3.87 -2.29 18.02
CA LEU A 494 2.63 -1.86 18.66
C LEU A 494 2.91 -1.17 20.01
N GLU A 495 3.92 -1.62 20.77
CA GLU A 495 4.36 -0.93 21.98
C GLU A 495 4.74 0.52 21.64
N GLY A 496 5.65 0.71 20.69
CA GLY A 496 6.07 2.05 20.26
C GLY A 496 4.88 2.94 19.91
N HIS A 497 3.97 2.42 19.07
CA HIS A 497 2.75 3.11 18.68
C HIS A 497 1.88 3.52 19.88
N LEU A 498 1.52 2.59 20.78
CA LEU A 498 0.68 2.88 21.95
C LEU A 498 1.36 3.85 22.92
N LEU A 499 2.68 3.69 23.10
CA LEU A 499 3.48 4.54 23.97
C LEU A 499 3.56 5.98 23.46
N ASP A 500 3.63 6.16 22.14
CA ASP A 500 3.62 7.46 21.45
C ASP A 500 2.23 8.12 21.57
N ARG A 501 1.15 7.33 21.66
CA ARG A 501 -0.21 7.80 21.94
C ARG A 501 -0.52 8.04 23.42
N GLY A 502 0.50 8.02 24.27
CA GLY A 502 0.39 8.38 25.67
C GLY A 502 0.11 7.22 26.62
N VAL A 503 0.08 5.97 26.16
CA VAL A 503 -0.09 4.82 27.06
C VAL A 503 1.10 4.73 28.02
N ARG A 504 0.83 4.75 29.32
CA ARG A 504 1.84 4.67 30.39
C ARG A 504 1.70 3.44 31.29
N ARG A 505 0.52 2.83 31.35
CA ARG A 505 0.21 1.68 32.22
C ARG A 505 0.04 0.41 31.40
N TRP A 506 0.49 -0.70 31.96
CA TRP A 506 0.40 -2.03 31.37
C TRP A 506 -0.08 -3.03 32.43
N PRO A 507 -0.83 -4.07 32.04
CA PRO A 507 -1.39 -4.28 30.71
C PRO A 507 -2.44 -3.23 30.34
N LEU A 508 -2.63 -3.02 29.04
CA LEU A 508 -3.60 -2.08 28.49
C LEU A 508 -4.91 -2.81 28.23
N GLU A 509 -6.00 -2.38 28.87
CA GLU A 509 -7.34 -2.80 28.50
C GLU A 509 -7.75 -2.02 27.23
N ALA A 510 -8.04 -2.75 26.15
CA ALA A 510 -8.36 -2.21 24.85
C ALA A 510 -9.45 -3.03 24.17
N GLU A 511 -10.01 -2.48 23.10
CA GLU A 511 -10.92 -3.13 22.18
C GLU A 511 -10.24 -3.27 20.82
N VAL A 512 -10.44 -4.40 20.15
CA VAL A 512 -9.93 -4.64 18.80
C VAL A 512 -11.09 -4.85 17.84
N ASP A 513 -11.13 -4.00 16.82
CA ASP A 513 -12.04 -4.13 15.68
C ASP A 513 -11.30 -4.78 14.52
N LEU A 514 -11.99 -5.66 13.78
CA LEU A 514 -11.43 -6.38 12.64
C LEU A 514 -12.14 -6.00 11.35
N PHE A 515 -11.34 -5.86 10.29
CA PHE A 515 -11.77 -5.44 8.96
C PHE A 515 -11.19 -6.40 7.93
N GLU A 516 -11.90 -6.63 6.83
CA GLU A 516 -11.43 -7.42 5.69
C GLU A 516 -11.57 -6.58 4.43
N ALA A 517 -10.50 -6.52 3.65
CA ALA A 517 -10.48 -5.82 2.38
C ALA A 517 -11.16 -6.65 1.28
N ILE A 518 -12.01 -5.99 0.53
CA ILE A 518 -12.70 -6.49 -0.65
C ILE A 518 -12.17 -5.74 -1.89
N PRO A 519 -12.51 -6.16 -3.12
CA PRO A 519 -12.16 -5.38 -4.31
C PRO A 519 -12.57 -3.91 -4.18
N GLY A 520 -11.60 -3.00 -4.36
CA GLY A 520 -11.78 -1.55 -4.23
C GLY A 520 -11.57 -0.95 -2.84
N THR A 521 -11.19 -1.74 -1.83
CA THR A 521 -10.87 -1.21 -0.49
C THR A 521 -9.62 -0.31 -0.52
N GLN A 522 -9.72 0.85 0.14
CA GLN A 522 -8.61 1.74 0.48
C GLN A 522 -8.63 1.92 2.01
N PHE A 523 -7.50 2.25 2.65
CA PHE A 523 -7.51 2.43 4.11
C PHE A 523 -8.40 3.60 4.55
N GLY A 524 -8.54 4.61 3.70
CA GLY A 524 -9.51 5.68 3.85
C GLY A 524 -10.96 5.19 4.02
N HIS A 525 -11.35 4.12 3.32
CA HIS A 525 -12.69 3.55 3.49
C HIS A 525 -12.90 2.98 4.89
N LEU A 526 -11.85 2.40 5.50
CA LEU A 526 -11.93 1.83 6.85
C LEU A 526 -12.06 2.90 7.93
N THR A 527 -11.65 4.15 7.66
CA THR A 527 -11.81 5.25 8.64
C THR A 527 -13.26 5.67 8.81
N GLN A 528 -14.08 5.42 7.79
CA GLN A 528 -15.51 5.64 7.81
C GLN A 528 -16.22 4.41 8.40
N ASP A 529 -15.86 4.01 9.61
CA ASP A 529 -16.58 2.93 10.30
C ASP A 529 -17.86 3.47 10.95
N GLU A 530 -19.03 2.93 10.56
CA GLU A 530 -20.34 3.33 11.10
C GLU A 530 -20.51 2.95 12.56
N GLY A 531 -19.75 1.97 13.05
CA GLY A 531 -19.82 1.52 14.44
C GLY A 531 -18.95 2.29 15.42
N THR A 532 -18.27 3.34 14.96
CA THR A 532 -17.38 4.15 15.78
C THR A 532 -17.96 5.56 15.92
N ASP A 533 -17.94 6.13 17.14
CA ASP A 533 -18.32 7.53 17.36
C ASP A 533 -17.44 8.47 16.51
N GLU A 534 -18.02 9.50 15.90
CA GLU A 534 -17.27 10.50 15.10
C GLU A 534 -16.13 11.17 15.91
N ALA A 535 -16.28 11.24 17.23
CA ALA A 535 -15.26 11.75 18.15
C ALA A 535 -14.00 10.84 18.25
N GLU A 536 -14.07 9.61 17.76
CA GLU A 536 -12.99 8.63 17.63
C GLU A 536 -12.53 8.47 16.17
N ALA A 537 -12.62 9.53 15.36
CA ALA A 537 -12.22 9.53 13.96
C ALA A 537 -10.88 8.81 13.75
N ALA A 538 -10.94 7.70 13.04
CA ALA A 538 -9.78 6.87 12.76
C ALA A 538 -8.90 7.55 11.72
N ASP A 539 -7.59 7.38 11.86
CA ASP A 539 -6.66 7.70 10.79
C ASP A 539 -6.40 6.43 9.99
N ALA A 540 -6.18 6.57 8.69
CA ALA A 540 -5.79 5.46 7.84
C ALA A 540 -4.62 4.70 8.50
N THR A 541 -3.60 5.37 9.05
CA THR A 541 -2.40 4.77 9.67
C THR A 541 -2.66 3.84 10.86
N GLU A 542 -3.87 3.82 11.42
CA GLU A 542 -4.24 2.97 12.56
C GLU A 542 -4.54 1.52 12.15
N PHE A 543 -4.81 1.26 10.87
CA PHE A 543 -5.13 -0.07 10.37
C PHE A 543 -3.88 -0.87 10.02
N GLN A 544 -3.73 -2.02 10.68
CA GLN A 544 -2.59 -2.92 10.55
C GLN A 544 -3.00 -4.31 10.10
N LEU A 545 -2.12 -5.02 9.40
CA LEU A 545 -2.41 -6.36 8.88
C LEU A 545 -2.59 -7.36 10.04
N LEU A 546 -3.67 -8.14 10.00
CA LEU A 546 -3.96 -9.21 10.93
C LEU A 546 -3.44 -10.55 10.38
N THR A 547 -2.20 -10.89 10.72
CA THR A 547 -1.63 -12.21 10.43
C THR A 547 -2.09 -13.25 11.47
N PRO A 548 -1.98 -14.56 11.19
CA PRO A 548 -2.33 -15.59 12.16
C PRO A 548 -1.55 -15.45 13.48
N ASP A 549 -0.27 -15.06 13.40
CA ASP A 549 0.57 -14.83 14.58
C ASP A 549 0.06 -13.66 15.41
N ILE A 550 -0.30 -12.55 14.77
CA ILE A 550 -0.86 -11.37 15.46
C ILE A 550 -2.23 -11.70 16.06
N ALA A 551 -3.09 -12.40 15.32
CA ALA A 551 -4.40 -12.82 15.81
C ALA A 551 -4.28 -13.77 17.01
N GLY A 552 -3.34 -14.72 16.97
CA GLY A 552 -3.04 -15.60 18.10
C GLY A 552 -2.50 -14.84 19.32
N MET A 553 -1.64 -13.84 19.12
CA MET A 553 -1.07 -13.03 20.21
C MET A 553 -2.05 -12.02 20.81
N LEU A 554 -2.90 -11.39 19.99
CA LEU A 554 -3.84 -10.34 20.44
C LEU A 554 -5.19 -10.91 20.88
N LEU A 555 -5.73 -11.84 20.10
CA LEU A 555 -7.12 -12.29 20.23
C LEU A 555 -7.21 -13.71 20.82
N GLY A 556 -6.11 -14.48 20.78
CA GLY A 556 -6.12 -15.91 21.11
C GLY A 556 -6.74 -16.79 20.03
N GLU A 557 -7.05 -16.23 18.86
CA GLU A 557 -7.81 -16.87 17.77
C GLU A 557 -7.01 -16.75 16.45
N PRO A 558 -6.00 -17.60 16.22
CA PRO A 558 -5.09 -17.46 15.08
C PRO A 558 -5.78 -17.61 13.72
N ALA A 559 -6.90 -18.34 13.66
CA ALA A 559 -7.66 -18.56 12.43
C ALA A 559 -8.37 -17.29 11.91
N LEU A 560 -8.54 -16.26 12.76
CA LEU A 560 -9.03 -14.95 12.30
C LEU A 560 -8.00 -14.23 11.42
N GLY A 561 -6.70 -14.52 11.56
CA GLY A 561 -5.66 -13.91 10.74
C GLY A 561 -5.52 -14.57 9.36
N ARG A 562 -5.05 -13.82 8.37
CA ARG A 562 -4.76 -14.36 7.03
C ARG A 562 -3.27 -14.32 6.74
N ARG A 563 -2.70 -15.43 6.24
CA ARG A 563 -1.27 -15.57 5.96
C ARG A 563 -0.82 -14.58 4.90
N ALA A 564 -0.13 -13.51 5.29
CA ALA A 564 0.51 -12.61 4.34
C ALA A 564 1.46 -13.41 3.42
N GLY A 565 1.43 -13.14 2.12
CA GLY A 565 2.54 -13.58 1.26
C GLY A 565 3.87 -12.98 1.76
N PRO A 566 5.03 -13.49 1.30
CA PRO A 566 6.31 -12.86 1.61
C PRO A 566 6.27 -11.42 1.09
N VAL A 567 6.23 -10.45 2.00
CA VAL A 567 6.22 -9.03 1.62
C VAL A 567 7.53 -8.41 2.08
N PRO A 568 8.42 -8.07 1.14
CA PRO A 568 9.45 -7.07 1.34
C PRO A 568 9.05 -5.82 0.57
N ALA A 569 7.96 -5.15 0.95
CA ALA A 569 7.64 -3.86 0.35
C ALA A 569 8.04 -2.75 1.33
N ILE A 570 8.85 -1.83 0.81
CA ILE A 570 9.16 -0.55 1.43
C ILE A 570 7.87 0.27 1.46
N GLY A 571 7.49 0.79 2.61
CA GLY A 571 6.31 1.64 2.74
C GLY A 571 5.01 0.87 3.03
N ARG A 572 3.91 1.62 3.08
CA ARG A 572 2.62 1.10 3.50
C ARG A 572 1.91 0.43 2.33
N GLN A 573 1.79 -0.89 2.36
CA GLN A 573 1.04 -1.60 1.33
C GLN A 573 -0.44 -1.24 1.36
N ARG A 574 -1.01 -0.95 0.19
CA ARG A 574 -2.46 -0.80 0.00
C ARG A 574 -3.21 -2.03 0.53
N PRO A 575 -4.49 -1.87 0.91
CA PRO A 575 -5.32 -3.01 1.26
C PRO A 575 -5.39 -4.01 0.11
N LYS A 576 -5.01 -5.27 0.36
CA LYS A 576 -5.11 -6.34 -0.62
C LYS A 576 -6.38 -7.13 -0.37
N VAL A 577 -7.09 -7.51 -1.44
CA VAL A 577 -8.32 -8.28 -1.36
C VAL A 577 -8.12 -9.56 -0.53
N GLY A 578 -9.08 -9.90 0.33
CA GLY A 578 -9.03 -11.06 1.21
C GLY A 578 -8.09 -10.91 2.42
N ARG A 579 -7.30 -9.83 2.51
CA ARG A 579 -6.50 -9.53 3.70
C ARG A 579 -7.36 -8.93 4.80
N ARG A 580 -6.98 -9.25 6.03
CA ARG A 580 -7.62 -8.75 7.24
C ARG A 580 -6.75 -7.74 7.94
N TYR A 581 -7.39 -6.77 8.54
CA TYR A 581 -6.79 -5.66 9.23
C TYR A 581 -7.42 -5.52 10.61
N PHE A 582 -6.67 -4.99 11.56
CA PHE A 582 -7.16 -4.69 12.88
C PHE A 582 -6.90 -3.23 13.23
N ARG A 583 -7.74 -2.71 14.14
CA ARG A 583 -7.58 -1.41 14.79
C ARG A 583 -7.73 -1.60 16.29
N ILE A 584 -6.92 -0.89 17.08
CA ILE A 584 -6.99 -0.92 18.55
C ILE A 584 -7.64 0.37 19.03
N ARG A 585 -8.71 0.25 19.82
CA ARG A 585 -9.37 1.34 20.53
C ARG A 585 -9.13 1.20 22.03
N ALA A 586 -8.81 2.30 22.71
CA ALA A 586 -8.70 2.30 24.16
C ALA A 586 -8.90 3.72 24.70
N VAL A 587 -9.58 3.83 25.85
CA VAL A 587 -9.83 5.12 26.53
C VAL A 587 -8.53 5.86 26.86
N ALA A 588 -7.45 5.11 27.10
CA ALA A 588 -6.12 5.68 27.41
C ALA A 588 -5.40 6.27 26.19
N LEU A 589 -5.87 6.03 24.97
CA LEU A 589 -5.31 6.65 23.77
C LEU A 589 -5.82 8.09 23.73
N ALA A 590 -4.92 9.03 24.05
CA ALA A 590 -5.28 10.43 24.06
C ALA A 590 -5.85 10.83 22.70
N ARG A 591 -6.96 11.61 22.72
CA ARG A 591 -7.53 12.33 21.57
C ARG A 591 -6.57 13.43 21.12
N GLY A 592 -5.38 13.03 20.68
CA GLY A 592 -4.39 13.97 20.18
C GLY A 592 -4.92 14.59 18.90
N LYS A 593 -4.86 15.93 18.79
CA LYS A 593 -4.86 16.59 17.49
C LYS A 593 -3.91 15.80 16.59
N ALA A 594 -4.30 15.55 15.35
CA ALA A 594 -3.51 14.87 14.32
C ALA A 594 -2.22 15.67 13.97
N LYS A 595 -1.38 15.94 14.97
CA LYS A 595 -0.02 16.39 14.78
C LYS A 595 0.67 15.27 14.01
N LEU A 596 1.37 15.68 12.95
CA LEU A 596 2.20 14.89 12.05
C LEU A 596 2.53 13.54 12.68
N ARG A 597 1.87 12.48 12.21
CA ARG A 597 2.12 11.12 12.67
C ARG A 597 3.26 10.56 11.82
N LEU A 598 4.12 9.73 12.42
CA LEU A 598 5.16 9.03 11.66
C LEU A 598 4.49 8.07 10.69
N ALA A 599 4.51 8.40 9.40
CA ALA A 599 4.21 7.43 8.36
C ALA A 599 5.33 6.38 8.27
N ARG A 600 6.60 6.81 8.43
CA ARG A 600 7.80 5.96 8.36
C ARG A 600 8.84 6.32 9.43
N ARG A 601 9.40 5.33 10.11
CA ARG A 601 10.55 5.49 11.03
C ARG A 601 11.90 5.41 10.34
N LEU A 602 11.93 4.84 9.13
CA LEU A 602 13.14 4.64 8.33
C LEU A 602 12.92 5.25 6.95
N LEU A 603 13.84 6.10 6.51
CA LEU A 603 13.88 6.66 5.17
C LEU A 603 15.22 6.29 4.52
N VAL A 604 15.21 5.84 3.27
CA VAL A 604 16.43 5.52 2.53
C VAL A 604 16.45 6.28 1.22
N LEU A 605 17.35 7.24 1.13
CA LEU A 605 17.56 8.07 -0.06
C LEU A 605 18.84 7.64 -0.73
N LEU A 606 18.74 7.14 -1.96
CA LEU A 606 19.88 6.85 -2.80
C LEU A 606 20.01 7.96 -3.84
N GLU A 607 21.13 8.67 -3.86
CA GLU A 607 21.47 9.73 -4.83
C GLU A 607 22.64 9.22 -5.70
N PRO A 608 22.39 8.49 -6.82
CA PRO A 608 23.45 7.94 -7.67
C PRO A 608 24.36 9.02 -8.25
N SER A 609 23.79 10.17 -8.63
CA SER A 609 24.49 11.34 -9.18
C SER A 609 25.61 11.84 -8.27
N ARG A 610 25.31 11.92 -6.97
CA ARG A 610 26.22 12.36 -5.91
C ARG A 610 26.98 11.20 -5.29
N ARG A 611 26.76 9.98 -5.79
CA ARG A 611 27.30 8.73 -5.25
C ARG A 611 27.06 8.67 -3.74
N ARG A 612 25.85 9.01 -3.31
CA ARG A 612 25.52 9.18 -1.89
C ARG A 612 24.34 8.30 -1.53
N LEU A 613 24.45 7.61 -0.40
CA LEU A 613 23.33 6.90 0.22
C LEU A 613 23.10 7.52 1.59
N ARG A 614 21.87 7.96 1.84
CA ARG A 614 21.46 8.52 3.12
C ARG A 614 20.37 7.67 3.74
N VAL A 615 20.63 7.18 4.94
CA VAL A 615 19.66 6.47 5.78
C VAL A 615 19.26 7.41 6.90
N GLN A 616 17.98 7.76 7.00
CA GLN A 616 17.46 8.56 8.10
C GLN A 616 16.63 7.68 9.04
N LEU A 617 16.95 7.76 10.33
CA LEU A 617 16.18 7.15 11.42
C LEU A 617 15.37 8.26 12.09
N ARG A 618 14.05 8.15 12.03
CA ARG A 618 13.11 9.05 12.71
C ARG A 618 12.69 8.41 14.03
N ILE A 619 13.05 9.08 15.11
CA ILE A 619 12.84 8.62 16.47
C ILE A 619 11.71 9.46 17.08
N SER A 620 10.75 8.79 17.71
CA SER A 620 9.66 9.50 18.38
C SER A 620 10.19 10.29 19.58
N GLU A 621 9.47 11.34 19.98
CA GLU A 621 9.84 12.15 21.16
C GLU A 621 10.10 11.27 22.40
N ARG A 622 9.23 10.27 22.63
CA ARG A 622 9.37 9.39 23.77
C ARG A 622 10.61 8.50 23.68
N GLN A 623 10.86 7.89 22.52
CA GLN A 623 12.05 7.08 22.32
C GLN A 623 13.31 7.93 22.48
N ALA A 624 13.31 9.14 21.94
CA ALA A 624 14.36 10.11 22.13
C ALA A 624 14.62 10.34 23.64
N GLN A 625 13.58 10.65 24.43
CA GLN A 625 13.69 10.82 25.88
C GLN A 625 14.21 9.58 26.62
N GLN A 626 13.81 8.36 26.20
CA GLN A 626 14.37 7.12 26.76
C GLN A 626 15.87 6.99 26.47
N MET A 627 16.29 7.37 25.27
CA MET A 627 17.70 7.39 24.89
C MET A 627 18.48 8.46 25.68
N LEU A 628 17.87 9.63 25.91
CA LEU A 628 18.47 10.65 26.77
C LEU A 628 18.68 10.13 28.20
N ALA A 629 17.71 9.40 28.76
CA ALA A 629 17.86 8.80 30.08
C ALA A 629 19.02 7.78 30.15
N MET A 630 19.30 7.05 29.06
CA MET A 630 20.45 6.14 28.96
C MET A 630 21.79 6.88 28.75
N LEU A 631 21.75 8.06 28.12
CA LEU A 631 22.90 8.92 27.88
C LEU A 631 23.27 9.79 29.09
N GLN A 632 22.31 10.10 29.95
CA GLN A 632 22.50 10.86 31.17
C GLN A 632 22.95 9.91 32.30
N PRO A 633 24.18 10.05 32.81
CA PRO A 633 24.64 9.20 33.89
C PRO A 633 23.87 9.52 35.18
N SER A 634 23.37 8.50 35.87
CA SER A 634 22.60 8.67 37.13
C SER A 634 23.44 9.23 38.29
N SER A 635 24.76 9.29 38.12
CA SER A 635 25.73 9.82 39.07
C SER A 635 26.90 10.45 38.29
N PRO A 636 27.59 11.48 38.81
CA PRO A 636 28.77 12.07 38.17
C PRO A 636 29.88 11.06 37.83
N SER A 637 29.92 9.91 38.52
CA SER A 637 30.88 8.83 38.31
C SER A 637 30.35 7.69 37.42
N ALA A 638 29.06 7.65 37.10
CA ALA A 638 28.49 6.60 36.27
C ALA A 638 28.86 6.81 34.79
N ARG A 639 29.24 5.72 34.10
CA ARG A 639 29.49 5.76 32.66
C ARG A 639 28.15 5.79 31.91
N ARG A 640 28.14 6.46 30.75
CA ARG A 640 26.98 6.46 29.84
C ARG A 640 26.73 5.04 29.31
N ASP A 641 25.47 4.62 29.22
CA ASP A 641 25.10 3.31 28.69
C ASP A 641 24.98 3.36 27.15
N LEU A 642 26.13 3.56 26.49
CA LEU A 642 26.21 3.58 25.03
C LEU A 642 25.76 2.26 24.37
N PRO A 643 26.06 1.06 24.92
CA PRO A 643 25.58 -0.20 24.35
C PRO A 643 24.06 -0.29 24.26
N SER A 644 23.33 0.13 25.31
CA SER A 644 21.86 0.11 25.28
C SER A 644 21.27 1.11 24.28
N VAL A 645 21.86 2.29 24.13
CA VAL A 645 21.46 3.28 23.11
C VAL A 645 21.68 2.71 21.71
N LEU A 646 22.83 2.07 21.45
CA LEU A 646 23.12 1.44 20.16
C LEU A 646 22.15 0.29 19.86
N GLY A 647 21.85 -0.54 20.87
CA GLY A 647 20.85 -1.62 20.75
C GLY A 647 19.46 -1.08 20.41
N ALA A 648 19.06 0.03 21.03
CA ALA A 648 17.79 0.70 20.73
C ALA A 648 17.75 1.24 19.29
N LEU A 649 18.84 1.85 18.79
CA LEU A 649 18.92 2.28 17.39
C LEU A 649 18.89 1.10 16.42
N HIS A 650 19.65 0.04 16.71
CA HIS A 650 19.70 -1.17 15.89
C HIS A 650 18.32 -1.79 15.72
N ALA A 651 17.52 -1.84 16.79
CA ALA A 651 16.16 -2.37 16.73
C ALA A 651 15.23 -1.59 15.78
N ILE A 652 15.51 -0.32 15.48
CA ILE A 652 14.69 0.50 14.57
C ILE A 652 14.89 0.11 13.10
N TYR A 653 16.13 -0.21 12.71
CA TYR A 653 16.46 -0.41 11.29
C TYR A 653 16.77 -1.86 10.92
N ALA A 654 17.10 -2.74 11.88
CA ALA A 654 17.57 -4.10 11.59
C ALA A 654 16.59 -4.95 10.78
N THR A 655 15.29 -4.75 11.00
CA THR A 655 14.22 -5.55 10.38
C THR A 655 13.87 -5.06 8.97
N THR A 656 13.90 -3.75 8.74
CA THR A 656 13.36 -3.12 7.52
C THR A 656 14.45 -2.68 6.55
N LEU A 657 15.57 -2.15 7.05
CA LEU A 657 16.65 -1.59 6.23
C LEU A 657 17.23 -2.57 5.20
N PRO A 658 17.44 -3.87 5.51
CA PRO A 658 17.96 -4.81 4.52
C PRO A 658 17.06 -4.94 3.29
N ALA A 659 15.76 -5.15 3.50
CA ALA A 659 14.78 -5.26 2.41
C ALA A 659 14.71 -3.96 1.60
N VAL A 660 14.76 -2.81 2.28
CA VAL A 660 14.74 -1.50 1.63
C VAL A 660 15.98 -1.30 0.76
N LEU A 661 17.17 -1.62 1.26
CA LEU A 661 18.39 -1.49 0.51
C LEU A 661 18.41 -2.44 -0.70
N VAL A 662 17.98 -3.69 -0.54
CA VAL A 662 17.89 -4.64 -1.68
C VAL A 662 17.02 -4.06 -2.79
N ALA A 663 15.79 -3.65 -2.47
CA ALA A 663 14.86 -3.13 -3.46
C ALA A 663 15.40 -1.85 -4.13
N ARG A 664 16.02 -0.93 -3.37
CA ARG A 664 16.65 0.28 -3.93
C ARG A 664 17.84 -0.07 -4.84
N MET A 665 18.72 -0.98 -4.43
CA MET A 665 19.90 -1.35 -5.22
C MET A 665 19.53 -2.01 -6.55
N VAL A 666 18.50 -2.85 -6.56
CA VAL A 666 17.95 -3.47 -7.78
C VAL A 666 17.29 -2.40 -8.66
N ARG A 667 16.39 -1.59 -8.09
CA ARG A 667 15.67 -0.52 -8.80
C ARG A 667 16.60 0.45 -9.52
N HIS A 668 17.70 0.86 -8.88
CA HIS A 668 18.67 1.79 -9.48
C HIS A 668 19.80 1.09 -10.26
N GLY A 669 19.66 -0.21 -10.57
CA GLY A 669 20.61 -0.96 -11.39
C GLY A 669 22.03 -1.08 -10.79
N LEU A 670 22.19 -0.84 -9.49
CA LEU A 670 23.48 -1.05 -8.80
C LEU A 670 23.82 -2.53 -8.72
N VAL A 671 22.79 -3.37 -8.70
CA VAL A 671 22.84 -4.82 -8.58
C VAL A 671 21.79 -5.43 -9.51
N LYS A 672 22.02 -6.64 -10.06
CA LYS A 672 21.11 -7.26 -11.01
C LYS A 672 19.85 -7.85 -10.36
N ASP A 673 20.01 -8.49 -9.20
CA ASP A 673 18.92 -9.16 -8.51
C ASP A 673 19.07 -9.10 -6.99
N ALA A 674 18.04 -9.56 -6.28
CA ALA A 674 18.00 -9.55 -4.82
C ALA A 674 19.07 -10.46 -4.18
N ALA A 675 19.52 -11.51 -4.87
CA ALA A 675 20.51 -12.44 -4.36
C ALA A 675 21.93 -11.82 -4.39
N GLU A 676 22.28 -11.12 -5.47
CA GLU A 676 23.54 -10.36 -5.60
C GLU A 676 23.59 -9.20 -4.59
N ALA A 677 22.43 -8.68 -4.16
CA ALA A 677 22.34 -7.56 -3.22
C ALA A 677 22.64 -7.97 -1.76
N ALA A 678 22.55 -9.25 -1.40
CA ALA A 678 22.67 -9.71 -0.02
C ALA A 678 24.01 -9.32 0.64
N ALA A 679 25.14 -9.53 -0.05
CA ALA A 679 26.47 -9.25 0.50
C ALA A 679 26.80 -7.74 0.61
N PRO A 680 26.47 -6.89 -0.38
CA PRO A 680 26.54 -5.44 -0.22
C PRO A 680 25.67 -4.91 0.93
N VAL A 681 24.45 -5.44 1.07
CA VAL A 681 23.51 -5.02 2.13
C VAL A 681 24.04 -5.39 3.52
N ASP A 682 24.54 -6.60 3.73
CA ASP A 682 25.17 -6.99 5.01
C ASP A 682 26.34 -6.06 5.38
N ARG A 683 27.17 -5.67 4.40
CA ARG A 683 28.25 -4.71 4.62
C ARG A 683 27.75 -3.32 4.97
N LEU A 684 26.72 -2.83 4.28
CA LEU A 684 26.08 -1.55 4.60
C LEU A 684 25.51 -1.58 6.03
N MET A 685 24.85 -2.66 6.43
CA MET A 685 24.32 -2.83 7.79
C MET A 685 25.42 -2.78 8.85
N LYS A 686 26.55 -3.47 8.62
CA LYS A 686 27.73 -3.40 9.49
C LYS A 686 28.32 -1.99 9.55
N ALA A 687 28.38 -1.30 8.42
CA ALA A 687 28.89 0.07 8.35
C ALA A 687 27.97 1.09 9.04
N VAL A 688 26.64 0.93 8.94
CA VAL A 688 25.65 1.70 9.72
C VAL A 688 25.89 1.50 11.22
N ALA A 689 26.00 0.25 11.67
CA ALA A 689 26.25 -0.05 13.09
C ALA A 689 27.58 0.56 13.58
N ALA A 690 28.65 0.45 12.79
CA ALA A 690 29.95 1.03 13.09
C ALA A 690 29.91 2.57 13.14
N GLY A 691 29.22 3.22 12.18
CA GLY A 691 29.03 4.66 12.12
C GLY A 691 28.28 5.20 13.34
N LEU A 692 27.17 4.55 13.71
CA LEU A 692 26.40 4.88 14.91
C LEU A 692 27.22 4.69 16.19
N SER A 693 27.97 3.59 16.30
CA SER A 693 28.84 3.33 17.46
C SER A 693 29.91 4.42 17.63
N LYS A 694 30.61 4.75 16.52
CA LYS A 694 31.61 5.83 16.48
C LYS A 694 30.99 7.17 16.86
N PHE A 695 29.82 7.50 16.30
CA PHE A 695 29.09 8.72 16.63
C PHE A 695 28.72 8.79 18.11
N LEU A 696 28.20 7.72 18.71
CA LEU A 696 27.84 7.70 20.13
C LEU A 696 29.07 7.86 21.04
N THR A 697 30.22 7.29 20.68
CA THR A 697 31.45 7.46 21.47
C THR A 697 31.99 8.90 21.40
N GLN A 698 31.92 9.53 20.22
CA GLN A 698 32.54 10.85 19.97
C GLN A 698 31.60 12.03 20.25
N ARG A 699 30.30 11.88 19.94
CA ARG A 699 29.32 12.96 19.82
C ARG A 699 28.00 12.67 20.54
N ALA A 700 27.97 11.76 21.53
CA ALA A 700 26.77 11.50 22.35
C ALA A 700 26.13 12.77 22.94
N ALA A 701 26.92 13.82 23.24
CA ALA A 701 26.39 15.09 23.73
C ALA A 701 25.52 15.82 22.70
N GLN A 702 25.80 15.68 21.40
CA GLN A 702 24.97 16.27 20.33
C GLN A 702 23.60 15.57 20.26
N LEU A 703 23.58 14.24 20.39
CA LEU A 703 22.32 13.49 20.49
C LEU A 703 21.55 13.92 21.74
N ALA A 704 22.21 14.03 22.90
CA ALA A 704 21.55 14.50 24.12
C ALA A 704 20.97 15.91 23.99
N ALA A 705 21.67 16.83 23.31
CA ALA A 705 21.20 18.19 23.04
C ALA A 705 19.99 18.20 22.09
N ALA A 706 20.06 17.45 20.99
CA ALA A 706 18.94 17.33 20.04
C ALA A 706 17.68 16.72 20.68
N VAL A 707 17.85 15.82 21.65
CA VAL A 707 16.74 15.24 22.41
C VAL A 707 16.17 16.21 23.46
N ALA A 708 16.99 17.12 24.01
CA ALA A 708 16.55 18.08 25.02
C ALA A 708 15.51 19.08 24.48
N GLU A 709 15.52 19.33 23.18
CA GLU A 709 14.54 20.14 22.45
C GLU A 709 13.87 19.32 21.33
N PRO A 710 12.91 18.42 21.63
CA PRO A 710 12.42 17.45 20.66
C PRO A 710 11.00 17.78 20.14
N PRO A 711 10.62 19.01 19.74
CA PRO A 711 9.26 19.22 19.28
C PRO A 711 9.02 18.34 18.05
N GLY A 712 8.27 17.25 18.25
CA GLY A 712 8.03 16.23 17.24
C GLY A 712 9.08 15.13 17.10
N GLY A 713 10.11 14.99 17.94
CA GLY A 713 11.07 13.86 17.90
C GLY A 713 12.51 14.22 17.49
N VAL A 714 13.27 13.24 16.99
CA VAL A 714 14.69 13.39 16.60
C VAL A 714 14.95 12.65 15.29
N THR A 715 15.77 13.23 14.41
CA THR A 715 16.23 12.58 13.17
C THR A 715 17.72 12.31 13.24
N ILE A 716 18.11 11.05 13.00
CA ILE A 716 19.51 10.65 12.84
C ILE A 716 19.76 10.33 11.37
N SER A 717 20.65 11.08 10.73
CA SER A 717 21.00 10.91 9.33
C SER A 717 22.37 10.26 9.21
N ILE A 718 22.43 9.09 8.58
CA ILE A 718 23.65 8.33 8.29
C ILE A 718 23.93 8.47 6.80
N THR A 719 25.05 9.09 6.44
CA THR A 719 25.40 9.41 5.05
C THR A 719 26.67 8.65 4.62
N PHE A 720 26.52 7.82 3.60
CA PHE A 720 27.61 7.21 2.87
C PHE A 720 27.95 8.08 1.67
N SER A 721 29.23 8.43 1.51
CA SER A 721 29.74 9.16 0.36
C SER A 721 30.51 8.22 -0.56
N GLU A 722 30.59 8.58 -1.84
CA GLU A 722 31.31 7.83 -2.87
C GLU A 722 30.83 6.39 -3.08
N LEU A 723 29.54 6.11 -2.87
CA LEU A 723 28.93 4.81 -3.14
C LEU A 723 28.93 4.53 -4.66
N THR A 724 29.69 3.53 -5.08
CA THR A 724 29.76 3.07 -6.48
C THR A 724 29.65 1.55 -6.50
N ARG A 725 29.29 0.97 -7.65
CA ARG A 725 29.19 -0.49 -7.82
C ARG A 725 30.48 -1.21 -7.40
N GLU A 726 31.64 -0.63 -7.74
CA GLU A 726 32.96 -1.17 -7.35
C GLU A 726 33.18 -1.13 -5.84
N LYS A 727 32.84 0.00 -5.18
CA LYS A 727 32.99 0.16 -3.73
C LYS A 727 31.99 -0.65 -2.93
N LEU A 728 30.81 -0.90 -3.47
CA LEU A 728 29.87 -1.88 -2.93
C LEU A 728 30.45 -3.29 -2.95
N GLY A 729 31.42 -3.57 -3.83
CA GLY A 729 32.23 -4.79 -3.87
C GLY A 729 33.43 -4.80 -2.91
N GLY A 730 33.86 -3.65 -2.38
CA GLY A 730 35.05 -3.50 -1.53
C GLY A 730 34.77 -3.15 -0.06
N GLU A 731 35.74 -2.50 0.58
CA GLU A 731 35.64 -1.96 1.94
C GLU A 731 34.88 -0.63 1.92
N LEU A 732 33.82 -0.54 2.72
CA LEU A 732 33.00 0.68 2.82
C LEU A 732 33.62 1.65 3.81
N GLN A 733 33.67 2.93 3.46
CA GLN A 733 34.05 3.98 4.39
C GLN A 733 33.05 4.08 5.53
N VAL A 734 33.52 4.45 6.72
CA VAL A 734 32.65 4.71 7.87
C VAL A 734 31.74 5.90 7.54
N PRO A 735 30.41 5.75 7.61
CA PRO A 735 29.49 6.81 7.23
C PRO A 735 29.55 7.98 8.20
N GLU A 736 29.21 9.16 7.68
CA GLU A 736 29.01 10.35 8.50
C GLU A 736 27.64 10.29 9.18
N VAL A 737 27.59 10.51 10.48
CA VAL A 737 26.34 10.55 11.25
C VAL A 737 26.11 11.96 11.77
N SER A 738 24.93 12.50 11.48
CA SER A 738 24.44 13.77 12.02
C SER A 738 23.09 13.58 12.72
N VAL A 739 22.81 14.42 13.70
CA VAL A 739 21.56 14.38 14.48
C VAL A 739 20.94 15.77 14.48
N HIS A 740 19.63 15.80 14.29
CA HIS A 740 18.83 17.02 14.25
C HIS A 740 17.62 16.88 15.18
N SER A 741 17.26 17.96 15.86
CA SER A 741 15.99 18.04 16.60
C SER A 741 14.82 18.11 15.62
N GLY A 742 13.70 17.49 16.00
CA GLY A 742 12.53 17.35 15.14
C GLY A 742 12.68 16.30 14.05
N TRP A 743 11.59 16.07 13.32
CA TRP A 743 11.62 15.26 12.11
C TRP A 743 12.01 16.12 10.92
N LYS A 744 13.14 15.79 10.30
CA LYS A 744 13.55 16.40 9.03
C LYS A 744 12.91 15.67 7.86
N TYR A 745 12.43 16.45 6.91
CA TYR A 745 12.04 15.97 5.59
C TYR A 745 13.29 15.72 4.74
N SER A 746 13.18 14.86 3.74
CA SER A 746 14.26 14.41 2.85
C SER A 746 15.16 15.53 2.29
N GLY A 747 14.64 16.76 2.17
CA GLY A 747 15.34 17.94 1.64
C GLY A 747 15.97 18.93 2.64
N GLN A 748 15.91 18.70 3.96
CA GLN A 748 16.42 19.63 5.01
C GLN A 748 17.76 19.23 5.65
#